data_AF-A0AAX4P110-F1
#
_entry.id   AF-A0AAX4P110-F1
#
_cell.length_a   1.000
_cell.length_b   1.000
_cell.length_c   1.000
_cell.angle_alpha   90.00
_cell.angle_beta   90.00
_cell.angle_gamma   90.00
#
_symmetry.space_group_name_H-M   'P 1'
#
loop_
_entity.id
_entity.type
_entity.pdbx_description
1 polymer ?
#
loop_
_entity_poly.entity_id
_entity_poly.type
_entity_poly.pdbx_seq_one_letter_code
_entity_poly.pdbx_strand_id
1 'polypeptide(L)'
;MASSKAVTEVLVGAQGIGAAPKQSELVLLGCGRANLVVDASALRKLKEDKEAEEKLRALRGKEGGAGVGVPGPVARIALALKVSELLKGANKVRAPLVKYLELWINAPGSVPAVAAGPSPFGQISKTLDDCVGLTPTEAETLASARTLTSAYAVICSEASRQLLALAVGVSSLSSEALPADLRFLDQAALENHGNKHVVAAGMAMRGVLEGSPVLTSSKGKRIEAFSEAPFAHAVASQILQEVSKSVNVELSCPQGVFTAGKDSLRVSTSGIDTVLLPLSESLLRAAALGNARTRELSAAMAEAGAGAEVADFVSELARDAEARLEGARGESTSFAGGLLAGPGAGSRAGLCAAAVTDALHRSLLAEAFAAVCLVRIRQGPAKAAEAVPAEAEDSNSDGKKKKKKKEKKKKGGIGKGSEVVLAYLEAACAEGQGGDRLNALCPAAEGEGAAVGTAIDLPRALRGLSKATDWALGDLGKFLSALQRLIEANQPRRKPKIAKGARDMLPDQMKIREGVFSKVVSVFKKHGAVSIDTPVFELRETLMGKYGEDSKLIYDLADQGGEILSLRYDLTVPFSRFCALHGTGNIKRYHVGKVYRRDQPQMNRGRFREFFQCDFDIAGTYSSMVPDSEVIKVMVEILTDLEIGDFQIKINHRLLLDSIMAVCGVPEQRFRPICSAIDKLDKSPWEEVRREMVEDKGLAPEAADKIGEIVALAGEPKEMLQTLKSGTQGALLDLRGHPKAKTALEELTLLFDFLEAMGALDRLSLDMSLARGLDYYTGVIYEAVLLGGNVGSIAAGGRYDHLVGSFAGKDIPAVGVSIGIERVYAIIEAKLKEEAQRTGVPIRSTDTQVLVCSIGNGLQKKRMEVANLLWSAGVASEFGFKPNPKMGDQINYALEGGIPYMVLFGEDEIANGTVKIKDMAERTEVTVGLSDLVAEIRKLIQK
;
A
#
# COMPACT_ATOMS: atom_id res chain seq x y z
N MET A 1 22.82 3.23 47.04
CA MET A 1 21.34 3.23 47.14
C MET A 1 20.83 4.36 46.26
N ALA A 2 20.26 4.04 45.10
CA ALA A 2 19.73 5.02 44.15
C ALA A 2 18.21 4.83 44.07
N SER A 3 17.50 5.95 44.24
CA SER A 3 16.06 6.17 44.05
C SER A 3 15.37 5.19 43.09
N SER A 4 14.35 4.48 43.58
CA SER A 4 13.46 3.62 42.80
C SER A 4 12.76 4.42 41.70
N LYS A 5 13.25 4.31 40.46
CA LYS A 5 12.45 4.67 39.28
C LYS A 5 11.19 3.80 39.29
N ALA A 6 10.03 4.40 39.03
CA ALA A 6 8.77 3.68 38.89
C ALA A 6 8.96 2.54 37.89
N VAL A 7 8.85 1.29 38.37
CA VAL A 7 8.92 0.10 37.52
C VAL A 7 7.65 0.10 36.69
N THR A 8 7.77 0.03 35.36
CA THR A 8 6.61 -0.05 34.47
C THR A 8 5.77 -1.27 34.83
N GLU A 9 4.45 -1.14 34.92
CA GLU A 9 3.54 -2.27 35.17
C GLU A 9 2.97 -2.77 33.83
N VAL A 10 2.99 -4.09 33.62
CA VAL A 10 2.41 -4.76 32.46
C VAL A 10 1.17 -5.51 32.91
N LEU A 11 -0.01 -5.01 32.52
CA LEU A 11 -1.29 -5.55 32.93
C LEU A 11 -1.79 -6.62 31.95
N VAL A 12 -2.11 -7.81 32.45
CA VAL A 12 -2.67 -8.93 31.66
C VAL A 12 -4.14 -9.15 32.05
N GLY A 13 -5.04 -9.18 31.06
CA GLY A 13 -6.47 -9.51 31.26
C GLY A 13 -7.48 -8.36 31.27
N ALA A 14 -7.08 -7.10 31.02
CA ALA A 14 -7.94 -5.92 31.16
C ALA A 14 -8.92 -5.65 30.00
N GLN A 15 -8.67 -6.14 28.77
CA GLN A 15 -9.52 -5.89 27.58
C GLN A 15 -10.42 -7.10 27.21
N GLY A 16 -10.76 -7.96 28.17
CA GLY A 16 -11.53 -9.19 27.96
C GLY A 16 -10.84 -10.41 28.56
N ILE A 17 -11.45 -11.62 28.47
CA ILE A 17 -10.82 -12.83 29.03
C ILE A 17 -9.51 -13.13 28.28
N GLY A 18 -8.39 -12.85 28.95
CA GLY A 18 -7.04 -13.22 28.53
C GLY A 18 -6.31 -12.26 27.59
N ALA A 19 -6.56 -10.94 27.59
CA ALA A 19 -5.78 -10.00 26.76
C ALA A 19 -4.26 -10.16 26.94
N ALA A 20 -3.53 -10.32 25.83
CA ALA A 20 -2.10 -10.63 25.82
C ALA A 20 -1.21 -9.37 25.90
N PRO A 21 -0.08 -9.41 26.61
CA PRO A 21 0.87 -8.30 26.63
C PRO A 21 1.53 -8.10 25.26
N LYS A 22 1.94 -6.87 24.97
CA LYS A 22 2.70 -6.55 23.74
C LYS A 22 4.09 -7.18 23.79
N GLN A 23 4.69 -7.45 22.63
CA GLN A 23 6.07 -7.97 22.54
C GLN A 23 7.08 -7.12 23.32
N SER A 24 6.98 -5.79 23.21
CA SER A 24 7.86 -4.85 23.93
C SER A 24 7.69 -4.92 25.46
N GLU A 25 6.47 -5.14 25.94
CA GLU A 25 6.16 -5.27 27.36
C GLU A 25 6.73 -6.59 27.93
N LEU A 26 6.62 -7.68 27.16
CA LEU A 26 7.24 -8.96 27.50
C LEU A 26 8.76 -8.84 27.60
N VAL A 27 9.42 -8.13 26.68
CA VAL A 27 10.87 -7.92 26.76
C VAL A 27 11.25 -7.14 28.02
N LEU A 28 10.49 -6.10 28.40
CA LEU A 28 10.72 -5.38 29.65
C LEU A 28 10.58 -6.27 30.89
N LEU A 29 9.60 -7.18 30.89
CA LEU A 29 9.42 -8.19 31.95
C LEU A 29 10.62 -9.15 32.00
N GLY A 30 11.06 -9.65 30.84
CA GLY A 30 12.24 -10.52 30.70
C GLY A 30 13.50 -9.89 31.28
N CYS A 31 13.72 -8.61 30.99
CA CYS A 31 14.86 -7.85 31.48
C CYS A 31 14.72 -7.39 32.95
N GLY A 32 13.62 -7.72 33.64
CA GLY A 32 13.38 -7.31 35.02
C GLY A 32 13.16 -5.80 35.21
N ARG A 33 12.71 -5.10 34.15
CA ARG A 33 12.43 -3.65 34.14
C ARG A 33 10.96 -3.31 34.27
N ALA A 34 10.10 -4.33 34.27
CA ALA A 34 8.67 -4.21 34.49
C ALA A 34 8.19 -5.27 35.47
N ASN A 35 7.08 -5.00 36.14
CA ASN A 35 6.36 -5.98 36.94
C ASN A 35 5.13 -6.46 36.16
N LEU A 36 4.86 -7.77 36.23
CA LEU A 36 3.64 -8.35 35.71
C LEU A 36 2.51 -8.11 36.71
N VAL A 37 1.38 -7.58 36.25
CA VAL A 37 0.17 -7.41 37.05
C VAL A 37 -0.97 -8.17 36.38
N VAL A 38 -1.67 -9.02 37.12
CA VAL A 38 -2.85 -9.73 36.59
C VAL A 38 -4.12 -8.99 36.98
N ASP A 39 -4.99 -8.74 35.99
CA ASP A 39 -6.26 -8.06 36.20
C ASP A 39 -7.18 -8.82 37.16
N ALA A 40 -7.73 -8.10 38.15
CA ALA A 40 -8.55 -8.69 39.20
C ALA A 40 -9.85 -9.32 38.67
N SER A 41 -10.41 -8.82 37.56
CA SER A 41 -11.62 -9.38 36.93
C SER A 41 -11.33 -10.67 36.16
N ALA A 42 -10.11 -10.81 35.60
CA ALA A 42 -9.65 -12.05 34.97
C ALA A 42 -9.41 -13.15 36.02
N LEU A 43 -8.80 -12.81 37.17
CA LEU A 43 -8.58 -13.74 38.27
C LEU A 43 -9.89 -14.29 38.86
N ARG A 44 -10.93 -13.45 39.00
CA ARG A 44 -12.25 -13.85 39.52
C ARG A 44 -12.97 -14.91 38.69
N LYS A 45 -12.59 -15.09 37.42
CA LYS A 45 -13.19 -16.08 36.51
C LYS A 45 -12.60 -17.48 36.67
N LEU A 46 -11.49 -17.61 37.39
CA LEU A 46 -10.82 -18.87 37.69
C LEU A 46 -11.41 -19.49 38.97
N LYS A 47 -11.33 -20.82 39.11
CA LYS A 47 -11.86 -21.51 40.30
C LYS A 47 -10.94 -21.26 41.50
N GLU A 48 -11.48 -20.77 42.61
CA GLU A 48 -10.68 -20.50 43.83
C GLU A 48 -10.54 -21.76 44.70
N ASP A 49 -9.33 -21.96 45.24
CA ASP A 49 -8.97 -23.03 46.18
C ASP A 49 -8.18 -22.40 47.33
N LYS A 50 -8.85 -22.18 48.46
CA LYS A 50 -8.28 -21.46 49.62
C LYS A 50 -7.12 -22.21 50.25
N GLU A 51 -7.14 -23.54 50.23
CA GLU A 51 -6.08 -24.38 50.81
C GLU A 51 -4.81 -24.33 49.96
N ALA A 52 -4.97 -24.36 48.63
CA ALA A 52 -3.85 -24.17 47.70
C ALA A 52 -3.24 -22.76 47.82
N GLU A 53 -4.06 -21.72 48.05
CA GLU A 53 -3.56 -20.34 48.23
C GLU A 53 -2.63 -20.20 49.45
N GLU A 54 -3.01 -20.80 50.58
CA GLU A 54 -2.23 -20.73 51.82
C GLU A 54 -0.90 -21.49 51.69
N LYS A 55 -0.92 -22.68 51.08
CA LYS A 55 0.29 -23.48 50.80
C LYS A 55 1.24 -22.81 49.82
N LEU A 56 0.72 -22.16 48.76
CA LEU A 56 1.54 -21.40 47.82
C LEU A 56 2.15 -20.14 48.45
N ARG A 57 1.46 -19.49 49.41
CA ARG A 57 2.04 -18.38 50.20
C ARG A 57 3.25 -18.82 51.03
N ALA A 58 3.27 -20.06 51.52
CA ALA A 58 4.38 -20.60 52.30
C ALA A 58 5.64 -20.91 51.47
N LEU A 59 5.53 -21.05 50.14
CA LEU A 59 6.66 -21.31 49.24
C LEU A 59 7.46 -20.06 48.85
N ARG A 60 7.05 -18.86 49.30
CA ARG A 60 7.62 -17.56 48.92
C ARG A 60 9.10 -17.32 49.30
N GLY A 61 9.81 -18.29 49.89
CA GLY A 61 11.17 -18.10 50.40
C GLY A 61 12.11 -19.30 50.36
N LYS A 62 11.80 -20.38 49.63
CA LYS A 62 12.74 -21.51 49.44
C LYS A 62 13.37 -21.45 48.06
N GLU A 63 14.50 -20.76 47.97
CA GLU A 63 15.38 -20.81 46.80
C GLU A 63 16.09 -22.16 46.75
N GLY A 64 16.05 -22.82 45.59
CA GLY A 64 16.77 -24.06 45.34
C GLY A 64 17.71 -23.92 44.14
N GLY A 65 19.02 -23.94 44.44
CA GLY A 65 20.07 -24.60 43.67
C GLY A 65 20.47 -24.02 42.30
N ALA A 66 21.72 -23.56 42.21
CA ALA A 66 22.39 -23.19 40.98
C ALA A 66 22.55 -24.37 40.00
N GLY A 67 22.12 -24.15 38.76
CA GLY A 67 22.45 -24.96 37.58
C GLY A 67 22.61 -24.04 36.36
N VAL A 68 23.36 -24.47 35.34
CA VAL A 68 23.53 -23.72 34.09
C VAL A 68 22.43 -24.15 33.10
N GLY A 69 21.66 -23.18 32.59
CA GLY A 69 20.48 -23.40 31.75
C GLY A 69 19.83 -22.11 31.20
N VAL A 70 18.89 -22.20 30.25
CA VAL A 70 18.25 -21.11 29.42
C VAL A 70 18.32 -19.69 30.02
N PRO A 71 18.65 -18.66 29.22
CA PRO A 71 18.80 -17.29 29.72
C PRO A 71 17.61 -16.79 30.55
N GLY A 72 17.87 -16.16 31.70
CA GLY A 72 16.86 -15.63 32.61
C GLY A 72 15.74 -14.78 31.94
N PRO A 73 16.05 -13.92 30.95
CA PRO A 73 15.04 -13.18 30.21
C PRO A 73 14.05 -14.07 29.44
N VAL A 74 14.54 -15.13 28.80
CA VAL A 74 13.72 -16.10 28.06
C VAL A 74 12.77 -16.82 29.02
N ALA A 75 13.29 -17.26 30.18
CA ALA A 75 12.50 -17.96 31.18
C ALA A 75 11.36 -17.08 31.75
N ARG A 76 11.65 -15.81 32.05
CA ARG A 76 10.66 -14.84 32.55
C ARG A 76 9.57 -14.54 31.51
N ILE A 77 9.94 -14.36 30.25
CA ILE A 77 8.97 -14.16 29.15
C ILE A 77 8.11 -15.41 28.98
N ALA A 78 8.72 -16.60 28.94
CA ALA A 78 7.99 -17.85 28.79
C ALA A 78 6.98 -18.07 29.93
N LEU A 79 7.32 -17.66 31.15
CA LEU A 79 6.42 -17.71 32.30
C LEU A 79 5.30 -16.68 32.21
N ALA A 80 5.58 -15.46 31.76
CA ALA A 80 4.56 -14.43 31.52
C ALA A 80 3.57 -14.86 30.42
N LEU A 81 4.07 -15.49 29.35
CA LEU A 81 3.24 -16.10 28.31
C LEU A 81 2.41 -17.23 28.87
N LYS A 82 2.97 -18.09 29.72
CA LYS A 82 2.25 -19.17 30.38
C LYS A 82 1.12 -18.62 31.27
N VAL A 83 1.36 -17.54 32.01
CA VAL A 83 0.31 -16.82 32.77
C VAL A 83 -0.80 -16.33 31.84
N SER A 84 -0.45 -15.73 30.69
CA SER A 84 -1.43 -15.30 29.68
C SER A 84 -2.24 -16.47 29.11
N GLU A 85 -1.60 -17.61 28.79
CA GLU A 85 -2.28 -18.83 28.32
C GLU A 85 -3.29 -19.35 29.36
N LEU A 86 -2.89 -19.42 30.63
CA LEU A 86 -3.75 -19.87 31.73
C LEU A 86 -4.97 -18.97 31.92
N LEU A 87 -4.85 -17.67 31.63
CA LEU A 87 -5.95 -16.71 31.70
C LEU A 87 -6.87 -16.73 30.46
N LYS A 88 -6.37 -17.21 29.31
CA LYS A 88 -7.13 -17.32 28.05
C LYS A 88 -7.89 -18.65 27.90
N GLY A 89 -7.42 -19.71 28.53
CA GLY A 89 -7.92 -21.07 28.31
C GLY A 89 -9.33 -21.31 28.83
N ALA A 90 -10.05 -22.25 28.19
CA ALA A 90 -11.27 -22.85 28.74
C ALA A 90 -10.98 -23.84 29.89
N ASN A 91 -9.70 -24.03 30.23
CA ASN A 91 -9.24 -24.93 31.27
C ASN A 91 -9.57 -24.32 32.64
N LYS A 92 -10.25 -25.08 33.51
CA LYS A 92 -10.63 -24.66 34.86
C LYS A 92 -9.42 -24.65 35.81
N VAL A 93 -8.43 -23.80 35.55
CA VAL A 93 -7.23 -23.65 36.38
C VAL A 93 -7.50 -22.80 37.62
N ARG A 94 -6.71 -22.99 38.67
CA ARG A 94 -6.88 -22.31 39.97
C ARG A 94 -6.28 -20.89 39.98
N ALA A 95 -7.02 -19.91 40.52
CA ALA A 95 -6.52 -18.53 40.66
C ALA A 95 -5.22 -18.41 41.48
N PRO A 96 -5.04 -19.16 42.59
CA PRO A 96 -3.78 -19.17 43.34
C PRO A 96 -2.54 -19.57 42.52
N LEU A 97 -2.68 -20.50 41.57
CA LEU A 97 -1.57 -20.94 40.71
C LEU A 97 -1.07 -19.78 39.84
N VAL A 98 -2.00 -19.05 39.19
CA VAL A 98 -1.68 -17.87 38.37
C VAL A 98 -0.98 -16.80 39.20
N LYS A 99 -1.52 -16.52 40.39
CA LYS A 99 -0.96 -15.52 41.32
C LYS A 99 0.44 -15.91 41.81
N TYR A 100 0.69 -17.20 42.03
CA TYR A 100 2.03 -17.68 42.39
C TYR A 100 3.03 -17.45 41.26
N LEU A 101 2.67 -17.77 40.01
CA LEU A 101 3.54 -17.52 38.85
C LEU A 101 3.82 -16.03 38.64
N GLU A 102 2.81 -15.16 38.77
CA GLU A 102 2.95 -13.70 38.73
C GLU A 102 3.96 -13.20 39.78
N LEU A 103 3.79 -13.62 41.03
CA LEU A 103 4.69 -13.26 42.13
C LEU A 103 6.10 -13.80 41.92
N TRP A 104 6.22 -14.99 41.32
CA TRP A 104 7.52 -15.58 41.01
C TRP A 104 8.25 -14.77 39.93
N ILE A 105 7.56 -14.34 38.87
CA ILE A 105 8.14 -13.46 37.83
C ILE A 105 8.66 -12.16 38.46
N ASN A 106 7.88 -11.58 39.37
CA ASN A 106 8.21 -10.31 40.02
C ASN A 106 9.23 -10.42 41.17
N ALA A 107 9.61 -11.64 41.57
CA ALA A 107 10.57 -11.85 42.66
C ALA A 107 12.00 -11.40 42.25
N PRO A 108 12.72 -10.68 43.14
CA PRO A 108 14.13 -10.39 42.93
C PRO A 108 14.92 -11.71 42.94
N GLY A 109 15.70 -11.98 41.88
CA GLY A 109 16.56 -13.18 41.81
C GLY A 109 15.92 -14.43 41.20
N SER A 110 14.66 -14.41 40.75
CA SER A 110 14.06 -15.59 40.12
C SER A 110 14.66 -15.90 38.74
N VAL A 111 15.53 -16.92 38.69
CA VAL A 111 15.86 -17.70 37.48
C VAL A 111 16.00 -19.18 37.88
N PRO A 112 15.01 -20.05 37.61
CA PRO A 112 15.25 -21.48 37.61
C PRO A 112 16.19 -21.85 36.46
N ALA A 113 17.22 -22.63 36.73
CA ALA A 113 18.11 -23.16 35.72
C ALA A 113 17.37 -24.12 34.78
N VAL A 114 17.25 -23.79 33.50
CA VAL A 114 16.69 -24.70 32.50
C VAL A 114 17.81 -25.51 31.85
N ALA A 115 18.22 -26.60 32.50
CA ALA A 115 19.22 -27.50 31.94
C ALA A 115 18.72 -28.14 30.63
N ALA A 116 19.64 -28.61 29.78
CA ALA A 116 19.34 -29.49 28.66
C ALA A 116 18.84 -30.86 29.20
N GLY A 117 17.58 -30.90 29.62
CA GLY A 117 16.90 -32.00 30.32
C GLY A 117 15.39 -31.79 30.30
N PRO A 118 14.58 -32.61 31.01
CA PRO A 118 13.12 -32.55 30.94
C PRO A 118 12.60 -31.12 31.16
N SER A 119 11.55 -30.74 30.42
CA SER A 119 10.95 -29.40 30.30
C SER A 119 11.16 -28.49 31.53
N PRO A 120 11.56 -27.21 31.38
CA PRO A 120 11.66 -26.25 32.50
C PRO A 120 10.37 -26.18 33.33
N PHE A 121 9.24 -26.40 32.66
CA PHE A 121 7.95 -26.46 33.29
C PHE A 121 7.70 -27.76 34.05
N GLY A 122 8.44 -28.83 33.75
CA GLY A 122 8.42 -30.08 34.51
C GLY A 122 8.98 -29.91 35.93
N GLN A 123 10.00 -29.06 36.15
CA GLN A 123 10.50 -28.78 37.50
C GLN A 123 9.51 -27.92 38.30
N ILE A 124 8.94 -26.89 37.67
CA ILE A 124 7.88 -26.06 38.27
C ILE A 124 6.65 -26.92 38.56
N SER A 125 6.24 -27.76 37.60
CA SER A 125 5.13 -28.70 37.75
C SER A 125 5.39 -29.69 38.87
N LYS A 126 6.59 -30.28 38.97
CA LYS A 126 6.95 -31.22 40.03
C LYS A 126 6.91 -30.54 41.40
N THR A 127 7.49 -29.34 41.52
CA THR A 127 7.48 -28.55 42.77
C THR A 127 6.06 -28.22 43.21
N LEU A 128 5.20 -27.83 42.27
CA LEU A 128 3.81 -27.51 42.54
C LEU A 128 2.99 -28.77 42.89
N ASP A 129 3.24 -29.88 42.21
CA ASP A 129 2.56 -31.15 42.48
C ASP A 129 2.89 -31.67 43.89
N ASP A 130 4.19 -31.63 44.27
CA ASP A 130 4.66 -32.02 45.61
C ASP A 130 4.08 -31.14 46.75
N CYS A 131 3.70 -29.89 46.45
CA CYS A 131 3.27 -28.93 47.47
C CYS A 131 1.74 -28.74 47.57
N VAL A 132 1.03 -28.76 46.43
CA VAL A 132 -0.40 -28.40 46.36
C VAL A 132 -1.26 -29.34 45.50
N GLY A 133 -0.66 -30.36 44.88
CA GLY A 133 -1.34 -31.34 44.01
C GLY A 133 -1.93 -30.72 42.75
N LEU A 134 -1.32 -30.96 41.59
CA LEU A 134 -1.83 -30.40 40.32
C LEU A 134 -2.93 -31.29 39.73
N THR A 135 -3.94 -30.69 39.12
CA THR A 135 -4.85 -31.46 38.26
C THR A 135 -4.11 -31.94 37.00
N PRO A 136 -4.52 -33.05 36.36
CA PRO A 136 -3.89 -33.52 35.12
C PRO A 136 -3.82 -32.42 34.03
N THR A 137 -4.86 -31.60 33.91
CA THR A 137 -4.91 -30.47 32.98
C THR A 137 -3.94 -29.34 33.35
N GLU A 138 -3.78 -29.02 34.64
CA GLU A 138 -2.79 -28.03 35.09
C GLU A 138 -1.36 -28.51 34.85
N ALA A 139 -1.07 -29.78 35.15
CA ALA A 139 0.24 -30.40 34.92
C ALA A 139 0.59 -30.45 33.42
N GLU A 140 -0.35 -30.88 32.58
CA GLU A 140 -0.18 -30.92 31.11
C GLU A 140 0.00 -29.52 30.51
N THR A 141 -0.81 -28.55 30.95
CA THR A 141 -0.73 -27.17 30.46
C THR A 141 0.59 -26.51 30.84
N LEU A 142 1.07 -26.76 32.07
CA LEU A 142 2.39 -26.28 32.49
C LEU A 142 3.49 -26.94 31.66
N ALA A 143 3.50 -28.27 31.55
CA ALA A 143 4.57 -29.04 30.90
C ALA A 143 4.79 -28.73 29.40
N SER A 144 3.84 -28.08 28.71
CA SER A 144 3.91 -27.81 27.28
C SER A 144 5.03 -26.82 26.89
N ALA A 145 5.85 -27.20 25.90
CA ALA A 145 7.08 -26.48 25.52
C ALA A 145 6.89 -25.25 24.60
N ARG A 146 5.67 -24.98 24.13
CA ARG A 146 5.41 -23.96 23.08
C ARG A 146 5.73 -22.52 23.52
N THR A 147 5.55 -22.19 24.79
CA THR A 147 5.85 -20.87 25.36
C THR A 147 7.34 -20.52 25.31
N LEU A 148 8.23 -21.53 25.29
CA LEU A 148 9.66 -21.31 25.22
C LEU A 148 10.07 -20.83 23.82
N THR A 149 9.57 -21.47 22.77
CA THR A 149 9.77 -21.04 21.38
C THR A 149 9.21 -19.64 21.14
N SER A 150 7.99 -19.38 21.62
CA SER A 150 7.38 -18.05 21.56
C SER A 150 8.22 -17.00 22.29
N ALA A 151 8.81 -17.33 23.45
CA ALA A 151 9.69 -16.41 24.17
C ALA A 151 10.97 -16.09 23.40
N TYR A 152 11.60 -17.09 22.78
CA TYR A 152 12.74 -16.85 21.88
C TYR A 152 12.33 -15.96 20.70
N ALA A 153 11.19 -16.23 20.06
CA ALA A 153 10.72 -15.44 18.93
C ALA A 153 10.43 -13.98 19.31
N VAL A 154 9.85 -13.72 20.49
CA VAL A 154 9.65 -12.36 21.02
C VAL A 154 10.98 -11.63 21.18
N ILE A 155 11.97 -12.27 21.81
CA ILE A 155 13.30 -11.69 22.01
C ILE A 155 13.99 -11.44 20.66
N CYS A 156 14.05 -12.45 19.80
CA CYS A 156 14.71 -12.36 18.50
C CYS A 156 14.04 -11.30 17.62
N SER A 157 12.71 -11.21 17.63
CA SER A 157 11.96 -10.18 16.91
C SER A 157 12.37 -8.78 17.38
N GLU A 158 12.31 -8.52 18.68
CA GLU A 158 12.59 -7.19 19.22
C GLU A 158 14.08 -6.80 19.11
N ALA A 159 14.98 -7.73 19.40
CA ALA A 159 16.42 -7.53 19.27
C ALA A 159 16.80 -7.28 17.80
N SER A 160 16.33 -8.11 16.87
CA SER A 160 16.62 -7.94 15.44
C SER A 160 16.08 -6.63 14.89
N ARG A 161 14.91 -6.18 15.37
CA ARG A 161 14.33 -4.88 14.99
C ARG A 161 15.25 -3.71 15.35
N GLN A 162 15.75 -3.71 16.59
CA GLN A 162 16.66 -2.66 17.06
C GLN A 162 18.02 -2.75 16.37
N LEU A 163 18.59 -3.96 16.25
CA LEU A 163 19.89 -4.18 15.62
C LEU A 163 19.89 -3.83 14.14
N LEU A 164 18.85 -4.17 13.37
CA LEU A 164 18.74 -3.80 11.96
C LEU A 164 18.59 -2.28 11.78
N ALA A 165 17.83 -1.61 12.66
CA ALA A 165 17.71 -0.15 12.63
C ALA A 165 19.06 0.53 12.93
N LEU A 166 19.82 0.01 13.90
CA LEU A 166 21.18 0.47 14.18
C LEU A 166 22.13 0.17 13.00
N ALA A 167 22.00 -0.99 12.37
CA ALA A 167 22.79 -1.39 11.21
C ALA A 167 22.62 -0.42 10.03
N VAL A 168 21.43 0.13 9.79
CA VAL A 168 21.24 1.20 8.78
C VAL A 168 22.12 2.42 9.09
N GLY A 169 22.17 2.85 10.34
CA GLY A 169 23.02 3.96 10.78
C GLY A 169 24.51 3.65 10.68
N VAL A 170 24.93 2.49 11.17
CA VAL A 170 26.34 2.05 11.17
C VAL A 170 26.85 1.80 9.76
N SER A 171 26.06 1.15 8.88
CA SER A 171 26.41 0.96 7.47
C SER A 171 26.52 2.27 6.70
N SER A 172 25.71 3.26 7.06
CA SER A 172 25.83 4.60 6.47
C SER A 172 27.13 5.28 6.95
N LEU A 173 27.43 5.21 8.24
CA LEU A 173 28.67 5.73 8.80
C LEU A 173 29.91 5.02 8.22
N SER A 174 29.88 3.70 8.06
CA SER A 174 30.98 2.93 7.44
C SER A 174 31.18 3.30 5.97
N SER A 175 30.09 3.57 5.24
CA SER A 175 30.15 4.06 3.85
C SER A 175 30.74 5.46 3.72
N GLU A 176 30.72 6.26 4.79
CA GLU A 176 31.41 7.55 4.85
C GLU A 176 32.85 7.40 5.34
N ALA A 177 33.06 6.51 6.33
CA ALA A 177 34.37 6.17 6.85
C ALA A 177 35.28 5.69 5.73
N LEU A 178 34.77 4.85 4.82
CA LEU A 178 35.37 4.43 3.57
C LEU A 178 34.50 4.91 2.40
N PRO A 179 34.91 5.96 1.65
CA PRO A 179 34.04 6.64 0.68
C PRO A 179 33.67 5.74 -0.52
N ALA A 180 32.67 4.89 -0.34
CA ALA A 180 32.20 3.91 -1.32
C ALA A 180 31.34 4.59 -2.41
N ASP A 181 31.23 3.96 -3.59
CA ASP A 181 30.29 4.43 -4.62
C ASP A 181 28.84 4.07 -4.24
N LEU A 182 28.05 5.08 -3.87
CA LEU A 182 26.66 4.94 -3.41
C LEU A 182 25.62 5.47 -4.41
N ARG A 183 25.94 5.58 -5.70
CA ARG A 183 24.99 6.11 -6.70
C ARG A 183 23.68 5.31 -6.83
N PHE A 184 23.66 4.05 -6.39
CA PHE A 184 22.43 3.25 -6.31
C PHE A 184 21.43 3.78 -5.26
N LEU A 185 21.90 4.58 -4.28
CA LEU A 185 21.05 5.32 -3.35
C LEU A 185 20.54 6.63 -3.95
N ASP A 186 20.82 6.92 -5.23
CA ASP A 186 20.22 8.07 -5.89
C ASP A 186 18.69 7.99 -5.82
N GLN A 187 18.03 9.14 -5.61
CA GLN A 187 16.58 9.16 -5.44
C GLN A 187 15.88 8.58 -6.68
N ALA A 188 16.34 8.92 -7.89
CA ALA A 188 15.75 8.39 -9.11
C ALA A 188 16.06 6.89 -9.29
N ALA A 189 17.25 6.45 -8.89
CA ALA A 189 17.62 5.03 -8.93
C ALA A 189 16.75 4.19 -7.97
N LEU A 190 16.54 4.66 -6.74
CA LEU A 190 15.68 4.01 -5.76
C LEU A 190 14.21 4.04 -6.20
N GLU A 191 13.68 5.16 -6.69
CA GLU A 191 12.28 5.26 -7.13
C GLU A 191 11.96 4.35 -8.32
N ASN A 192 12.96 4.04 -9.16
CA ASN A 192 12.82 3.10 -10.29
C ASN A 192 13.02 1.64 -9.88
N HIS A 193 13.38 1.36 -8.63
CA HIS A 193 13.60 0.00 -8.16
C HIS A 193 12.26 -0.74 -7.95
N GLY A 194 12.17 -1.99 -8.42
CA GLY A 194 10.92 -2.75 -8.39
C GLY A 194 10.46 -3.21 -6.99
N ASN A 195 11.39 -3.29 -6.02
CA ASN A 195 11.10 -3.77 -4.66
C ASN A 195 11.00 -2.61 -3.64
N LYS A 196 9.80 -2.38 -3.10
CA LYS A 196 9.48 -1.30 -2.13
C LYS A 196 10.30 -1.37 -0.84
N HIS A 197 10.64 -2.55 -0.35
CA HIS A 197 11.43 -2.70 0.89
C HIS A 197 12.87 -2.25 0.68
N VAL A 198 13.44 -2.56 -0.49
CA VAL A 198 14.77 -2.07 -0.90
C VAL A 198 14.76 -0.56 -1.05
N VAL A 199 13.70 0.01 -1.62
CA VAL A 199 13.51 1.48 -1.68
C VAL A 199 13.49 2.08 -0.28
N ALA A 200 12.73 1.50 0.65
CA ALA A 200 12.64 2.01 2.02
C ALA A 200 13.99 1.96 2.75
N ALA A 201 14.70 0.82 2.68
CA ALA A 201 16.03 0.67 3.27
C ALA A 201 17.06 1.63 2.64
N GLY A 202 17.03 1.77 1.31
CA GLY A 202 17.89 2.71 0.59
C GLY A 202 17.60 4.17 0.93
N MET A 203 16.32 4.55 1.04
CA MET A 203 15.92 5.90 1.45
C MET A 203 16.31 6.18 2.90
N ALA A 204 16.25 5.19 3.79
CA ALA A 204 16.71 5.32 5.16
C ALA A 204 18.21 5.60 5.22
N MET A 205 19.04 4.81 4.52
CA MET A 205 20.48 5.04 4.41
C MET A 205 20.78 6.42 3.78
N ARG A 206 20.07 6.78 2.71
CA ARG A 206 20.21 8.11 2.08
C ARG A 206 19.90 9.24 3.06
N GLY A 207 18.85 9.11 3.88
CA GLY A 207 18.49 10.11 4.88
C GLY A 207 19.53 10.28 5.99
N VAL A 208 20.23 9.21 6.36
CA VAL A 208 21.40 9.28 7.27
C VAL A 208 22.56 10.04 6.60
N LEU A 209 22.82 9.73 5.33
CA LEU A 209 23.88 10.30 4.50
C LEU A 209 23.56 11.70 3.95
N GLU A 210 22.42 12.31 4.30
CA GLU A 210 22.00 13.58 3.72
C GLU A 210 23.03 14.69 4.00
N GLY A 211 23.46 15.37 2.93
CA GLY A 211 24.55 16.36 2.96
C GLY A 211 25.97 15.79 2.78
N SER A 212 26.11 14.45 2.73
CA SER A 212 27.39 13.77 2.52
C SER A 212 27.87 13.87 1.07
N PRO A 213 29.17 14.11 0.81
CA PRO A 213 29.72 14.12 -0.54
C PRO A 213 29.66 12.73 -1.20
N VAL A 214 29.58 11.65 -0.42
CA VAL A 214 29.55 10.25 -0.91
C VAL A 214 28.31 9.96 -1.75
N LEU A 215 27.17 10.63 -1.48
CA LEU A 215 25.95 10.48 -2.29
C LEU A 215 26.08 11.01 -3.72
N THR A 216 27.05 11.90 -3.98
CA THR A 216 27.19 12.61 -5.26
C THR A 216 28.52 12.34 -5.97
N SER A 217 29.47 11.69 -5.28
CA SER A 217 30.82 11.45 -5.80
C SER A 217 30.90 10.13 -6.57
N SER A 218 31.35 10.19 -7.83
CA SER A 218 31.70 9.00 -8.62
C SER A 218 33.14 8.51 -8.37
N LYS A 219 33.86 9.12 -7.41
CA LYS A 219 35.28 8.82 -7.14
C LYS A 219 35.47 7.67 -6.14
N GLY A 220 34.40 7.18 -5.52
CA GLY A 220 34.45 6.05 -4.60
C GLY A 220 34.66 4.71 -5.32
N LYS A 221 35.29 3.75 -4.64
CA LYS A 221 35.38 2.37 -5.15
C LYS A 221 34.01 1.70 -4.96
N ARG A 222 33.53 1.00 -5.98
CA ARG A 222 32.35 0.12 -5.82
C ARG A 222 32.80 -1.11 -5.05
N ILE A 223 32.26 -1.27 -3.85
CA ILE A 223 32.54 -2.40 -2.97
C ILE A 223 31.20 -3.08 -2.68
N GLU A 224 31.11 -4.37 -3.01
CA GLU A 224 29.87 -5.16 -2.96
C GLU A 224 29.20 -5.09 -1.58
N ALA A 225 30.00 -5.23 -0.51
CA ALA A 225 29.54 -5.20 0.88
C ALA A 225 28.79 -3.91 1.28
N PHE A 226 29.07 -2.78 0.61
CA PHE A 226 28.37 -1.51 0.82
C PHE A 226 27.16 -1.39 -0.10
N SER A 227 27.27 -1.84 -1.37
CA SER A 227 26.15 -1.77 -2.32
C SER A 227 25.00 -2.75 -2.03
N GLU A 228 25.28 -3.88 -1.38
CA GLU A 228 24.25 -4.86 -1.01
C GLU A 228 23.55 -4.55 0.32
N ALA A 229 24.07 -3.62 1.12
CA ALA A 229 23.55 -3.33 2.45
C ALA A 229 22.04 -3.03 2.48
N PRO A 230 21.47 -2.17 1.60
CA PRO A 230 20.02 -1.93 1.61
C PRO A 230 19.21 -3.17 1.22
N PHE A 231 19.74 -4.06 0.37
CA PHE A 231 19.06 -5.28 -0.01
C PHE A 231 18.98 -6.25 1.18
N ALA A 232 20.10 -6.50 1.85
CA ALA A 232 20.13 -7.38 3.00
C ALA A 232 19.28 -6.84 4.17
N HIS A 233 19.36 -5.54 4.45
CA HIS A 233 18.51 -4.91 5.47
C HIS A 233 17.03 -4.99 5.10
N ALA A 234 16.68 -4.80 3.82
CA ALA A 234 15.29 -4.88 3.35
C ALA A 234 14.71 -6.29 3.50
N VAL A 235 15.45 -7.33 3.08
CA VAL A 235 15.00 -8.73 3.19
C VAL A 235 14.84 -9.13 4.65
N ALA A 236 15.83 -8.81 5.50
CA ALA A 236 15.76 -9.11 6.92
C ALA A 236 14.60 -8.37 7.62
N SER A 237 14.39 -7.09 7.27
CA SER A 237 13.27 -6.30 7.81
C SER A 237 11.90 -6.85 7.36
N GLN A 238 11.78 -7.31 6.11
CA GLN A 238 10.55 -7.90 5.60
C GLN A 238 10.21 -9.21 6.34
N ILE A 239 11.17 -10.12 6.47
CA ILE A 239 10.94 -11.39 7.19
C ILE A 239 10.66 -11.12 8.66
N LEU A 240 11.34 -10.15 9.27
CA LEU A 240 11.09 -9.73 10.63
C LEU A 240 9.65 -9.21 10.84
N GLN A 241 9.06 -8.51 9.86
CA GLN A 241 7.65 -8.12 9.92
C GLN A 241 6.73 -9.35 9.96
N GLU A 242 7.02 -10.39 9.17
CA GLU A 242 6.26 -11.65 9.18
C GLU A 242 6.42 -12.43 10.49
N VAL A 243 7.62 -12.43 11.08
CA VAL A 243 7.85 -13.00 12.42
C VAL A 243 7.06 -12.21 13.46
N SER A 244 7.11 -10.88 13.44
CA SER A 244 6.37 -10.04 14.39
C SER A 244 4.85 -10.25 14.26
N LYS A 245 4.31 -10.36 13.04
CA LYS A 245 2.91 -10.71 12.80
C LYS A 245 2.57 -12.08 13.37
N SER A 246 3.38 -13.10 13.07
CA SER A 246 3.17 -14.47 13.55
C SER A 246 3.18 -14.55 15.08
N VAL A 247 4.13 -13.84 15.72
CA VAL A 247 4.17 -13.71 17.18
C VAL A 247 2.92 -13.01 17.69
N ASN A 248 2.48 -11.89 17.10
CA ASN A 248 1.28 -11.18 17.55
C ASN A 248 0.00 -12.02 17.40
N VAL A 249 -0.12 -12.79 16.32
CA VAL A 249 -1.24 -13.72 16.12
C VAL A 249 -1.24 -14.81 17.19
N GLU A 250 -0.08 -15.44 17.45
CA GLU A 250 0.03 -16.47 18.49
C GLU A 250 -0.18 -15.91 19.90
N LEU A 251 0.30 -14.69 20.17
CA LEU A 251 -0.02 -13.96 21.39
C LEU A 251 -1.51 -13.68 21.51
N SER A 252 -2.26 -13.53 20.42
CA SER A 252 -3.69 -13.15 20.50
C SER A 252 -4.64 -14.34 20.52
N CYS A 253 -4.19 -15.55 20.15
CA CYS A 253 -5.06 -16.73 20.03
C CYS A 253 -5.01 -17.65 21.28
N PRO A 254 -6.16 -18.12 21.82
CA PRO A 254 -6.19 -19.24 22.76
C PRO A 254 -5.92 -20.56 22.01
N GLN A 255 -4.81 -21.24 22.34
CA GLN A 255 -4.43 -22.59 21.87
C GLN A 255 -4.96 -23.06 20.49
N GLY A 256 -4.16 -22.89 19.42
CA GLY A 256 -4.09 -23.86 18.30
C GLY A 256 -5.38 -24.25 17.55
N VAL A 257 -6.47 -23.50 17.66
CA VAL A 257 -7.67 -23.68 16.83
C VAL A 257 -7.73 -22.55 15.83
N PHE A 258 -7.35 -22.83 14.58
CA PHE A 258 -7.74 -21.97 13.46
C PHE A 258 -9.19 -22.33 13.14
N THR A 259 -10.13 -21.45 13.47
CA THR A 259 -11.52 -21.61 13.06
C THR A 259 -11.67 -21.09 11.62
N ALA A 260 -11.55 -21.99 10.65
CA ALA A 260 -12.01 -21.74 9.28
C ALA A 260 -13.31 -22.53 9.08
N GLY A 261 -14.46 -21.87 9.21
CA GLY A 261 -15.78 -22.50 9.08
C GLY A 261 -16.21 -23.36 10.27
N LYS A 262 -17.27 -24.16 10.09
CA LYS A 262 -17.91 -24.98 11.14
C LYS A 262 -17.04 -26.14 11.65
N ASP A 263 -15.93 -26.46 10.97
CA ASP A 263 -15.01 -27.51 11.35
C ASP A 263 -13.72 -26.91 11.92
N SER A 264 -13.55 -27.02 13.23
CA SER A 264 -12.36 -26.56 13.93
C SER A 264 -11.16 -27.46 13.63
N LEU A 265 -10.26 -27.02 12.74
CA LEU A 265 -8.95 -27.64 12.53
C LEU A 265 -8.02 -27.29 13.69
N ARG A 266 -7.65 -28.29 14.50
CA ARG A 266 -6.57 -28.16 15.48
C ARG A 266 -5.23 -28.28 14.75
N VAL A 267 -4.53 -27.16 14.57
CA VAL A 267 -3.18 -27.15 13.99
C VAL A 267 -2.17 -27.40 15.11
N SER A 268 -1.37 -28.46 15.00
CA SER A 268 -0.41 -28.87 16.03
C SER A 268 0.94 -28.17 15.97
N THR A 269 1.26 -27.50 14.86
CA THR A 269 2.54 -26.83 14.57
C THR A 269 2.42 -25.30 14.71
N SER A 270 3.35 -24.65 15.42
CA SER A 270 3.36 -23.18 15.54
C SER A 270 3.78 -22.55 14.21
N GLY A 271 3.06 -21.51 13.78
CA GLY A 271 3.45 -20.71 12.61
C GLY A 271 4.80 -20.02 12.79
N ILE A 272 5.21 -19.74 14.03
CA ILE A 272 6.49 -19.11 14.38
C ILE A 272 7.67 -19.95 13.92
N ASP A 273 7.60 -21.28 14.07
CA ASP A 273 8.69 -22.20 13.69
C ASP A 273 9.06 -22.06 12.20
N THR A 274 8.06 -21.81 11.35
CA THR A 274 8.25 -21.71 9.89
C THR A 274 8.87 -20.39 9.45
N VAL A 275 8.77 -19.33 10.27
CA VAL A 275 9.27 -17.98 9.95
C VAL A 275 10.60 -17.65 10.64
N LEU A 276 10.97 -18.36 11.71
CA LEU A 276 12.25 -18.17 12.40
C LEU A 276 13.45 -18.58 11.55
N LEU A 277 13.35 -19.67 10.77
CA LEU A 277 14.46 -20.13 9.94
C LEU A 277 14.81 -19.14 8.80
N PRO A 278 13.84 -18.64 8.01
CA PRO A 278 14.09 -17.55 7.06
C PRO A 278 14.66 -16.28 7.73
N LEU A 279 14.21 -15.97 8.96
CA LEU A 279 14.76 -14.84 9.71
C LEU A 279 16.25 -15.07 9.99
N SER A 280 16.61 -16.22 10.55
CA SER A 280 17.99 -16.61 10.83
C SER A 280 18.88 -16.49 9.58
N GLU A 281 18.44 -16.99 8.42
CA GLU A 281 19.22 -16.90 7.18
C GLU A 281 19.42 -15.44 6.73
N SER A 282 18.37 -14.62 6.81
CA SER A 282 18.44 -13.21 6.41
C SER A 282 19.32 -12.36 7.34
N LEU A 283 19.28 -12.62 8.66
CA LEU A 283 20.13 -11.96 9.64
C LEU A 283 21.60 -12.40 9.50
N LEU A 284 21.86 -13.68 9.24
CA LEU A 284 23.20 -14.18 8.91
C LEU A 284 23.79 -13.44 7.71
N ARG A 285 22.98 -13.22 6.65
CA ARG A 285 23.43 -12.44 5.49
C ARG A 285 23.75 -10.98 5.86
N ALA A 286 22.88 -10.33 6.63
CA ALA A 286 23.12 -8.96 7.09
C ALA A 286 24.41 -8.85 7.92
N ALA A 287 24.64 -9.81 8.82
CA ALA A 287 25.81 -9.86 9.68
C ALA A 287 27.09 -10.21 8.90
N ALA A 288 27.03 -11.10 7.91
CA ALA A 288 28.17 -11.40 7.03
C ALA A 288 28.60 -10.16 6.23
N LEU A 289 27.65 -9.38 5.72
CA LEU A 289 27.95 -8.12 5.03
C LEU A 289 28.54 -7.06 5.97
N GLY A 290 28.05 -6.97 7.21
CA GLY A 290 28.68 -6.14 8.24
C GLY A 290 30.14 -6.50 8.48
N ASN A 291 30.43 -7.80 8.62
CA ASN A 291 31.78 -8.28 8.87
C ASN A 291 32.70 -8.05 7.66
N ALA A 292 32.17 -8.20 6.44
CA ALA A 292 32.88 -7.86 5.22
C ALA A 292 33.25 -6.37 5.17
N ARG A 293 32.34 -5.46 5.55
CA ARG A 293 32.66 -4.02 5.68
C ARG A 293 33.71 -3.76 6.76
N THR A 294 33.67 -4.44 7.90
CA THR A 294 34.71 -4.34 8.94
C THR A 294 36.11 -4.66 8.40
N ARG A 295 36.24 -5.70 7.57
CA ARG A 295 37.54 -6.05 6.95
C ARG A 295 38.03 -4.97 5.99
N GLU A 296 37.15 -4.42 5.16
CA GLU A 296 37.48 -3.30 4.26
C GLU A 296 37.92 -2.05 5.04
N LEU A 297 37.24 -1.75 6.16
CA LEU A 297 37.63 -0.67 7.07
C LEU A 297 39.00 -0.93 7.70
N SER A 298 39.25 -2.15 8.17
CA SER A 298 40.53 -2.56 8.76
C SER A 298 41.70 -2.43 7.77
N ALA A 299 41.51 -2.86 6.52
CA ALA A 299 42.52 -2.72 5.47
C ALA A 299 42.80 -1.25 5.17
N ALA A 300 41.76 -0.42 5.09
CA ALA A 300 41.90 1.02 4.89
C ALA A 300 42.60 1.74 6.06
N MET A 301 42.49 1.25 7.29
CA MET A 301 43.24 1.79 8.44
C MET A 301 44.74 1.53 8.31
N ALA A 302 45.12 0.33 7.88
CA ALA A 302 46.52 -0.03 7.65
C ALA A 302 47.17 0.85 6.56
N GLU A 303 46.44 1.13 5.48
CA GLU A 303 46.87 2.05 4.42
C GLU A 303 46.97 3.52 4.89
N ALA A 304 46.13 3.92 5.85
CA ALA A 304 46.07 5.30 6.36
C ALA A 304 47.15 5.63 7.41
N GLY A 305 48.07 4.72 7.71
CA GLY A 305 49.14 4.93 8.69
C GLY A 305 48.67 4.96 10.14
N ALA A 306 47.53 4.32 10.45
CA ALA A 306 47.12 4.08 11.83
C ALA A 306 48.17 3.22 12.55
N GLY A 307 48.34 3.39 13.86
CA GLY A 307 49.21 2.51 14.65
C GLY A 307 48.80 1.05 14.43
N ALA A 308 49.77 0.17 14.13
CA ALA A 308 49.52 -1.24 13.79
C ALA A 308 48.59 -1.94 14.81
N GLU A 309 48.70 -1.56 16.08
CA GLU A 309 47.87 -2.02 17.20
C GLU A 309 46.35 -1.86 16.97
N VAL A 310 45.89 -0.74 16.39
CA VAL A 310 44.44 -0.49 16.18
C VAL A 310 43.91 -1.30 15.01
N ALA A 311 44.66 -1.38 13.91
CA ALA A 311 44.27 -2.16 12.74
C ALA A 311 44.26 -3.66 13.06
N ASP A 312 45.25 -4.15 13.81
CA ASP A 312 45.33 -5.54 14.25
C ASP A 312 44.17 -5.90 15.19
N PHE A 313 43.82 -5.02 16.13
CA PHE A 313 42.67 -5.23 17.02
C PHE A 313 41.33 -5.28 16.26
N VAL A 314 41.11 -4.40 15.28
CA VAL A 314 39.90 -4.45 14.44
C VAL A 314 39.86 -5.73 13.59
N SER A 315 41.01 -6.17 13.09
CA SER A 315 41.13 -7.44 12.37
C SER A 315 40.80 -8.64 13.26
N GLU A 316 41.26 -8.63 14.52
CA GLU A 316 40.91 -9.64 15.53
C GLU A 316 39.41 -9.65 15.83
N LEU A 317 38.78 -8.48 15.98
CA LEU A 317 37.33 -8.37 16.15
C LEU A 317 36.55 -8.93 14.95
N ALA A 318 37.01 -8.67 13.72
CA ALA A 318 36.40 -9.23 12.52
C ALA A 318 36.54 -10.76 12.45
N ARG A 319 37.62 -11.33 13.00
CA ARG A 319 37.82 -12.78 13.12
C ARG A 319 36.93 -13.39 14.20
N ASP A 320 36.78 -12.74 15.36
CA ASP A 320 35.86 -13.18 16.42
C ASP A 320 34.39 -13.15 15.92
N ALA A 321 34.00 -12.09 15.21
CA ALA A 321 32.67 -11.99 14.61
C ALA A 321 32.44 -13.10 13.55
N GLU A 322 33.43 -13.39 12.70
CA GLU A 322 33.32 -14.48 11.71
C GLU A 322 33.18 -15.85 12.38
N ALA A 323 33.95 -16.12 13.43
CA ALA A 323 33.88 -17.39 14.15
C ALA A 323 32.49 -17.63 14.77
N ARG A 324 31.86 -16.58 15.31
CA ARG A 324 30.47 -16.65 15.79
C ARG A 324 29.46 -16.84 14.66
N LEU A 325 29.67 -16.19 13.53
CA LEU A 325 28.80 -16.35 12.34
C LEU A 325 28.83 -17.78 11.82
N GLU A 326 30.01 -18.39 11.72
CA GLU A 326 30.14 -19.77 11.23
C GLU A 326 29.56 -20.78 12.24
N GLY A 327 29.73 -20.54 13.54
CA GLY A 327 29.06 -21.31 14.58
C GLY A 327 27.53 -21.25 14.45
N ALA A 328 26.97 -20.05 14.31
CA ALA A 328 25.52 -19.85 14.14
C ALA A 328 24.99 -20.44 12.82
N ARG A 329 25.79 -20.41 11.74
CA ARG A 329 25.47 -21.07 10.46
C ARG A 329 25.46 -22.60 10.62
N GLY A 330 26.42 -23.16 11.35
CA GLY A 330 26.44 -24.59 11.70
C GLY A 330 25.19 -25.03 12.46
N GLU A 331 24.74 -24.23 13.43
CA GLU A 331 23.50 -24.48 14.16
C GLU A 331 22.25 -24.39 13.27
N SER A 332 22.20 -23.39 12.38
CA SER A 332 21.09 -23.19 11.43
C SER A 332 20.97 -24.34 10.43
N THR A 333 22.09 -24.78 9.86
CA THR A 333 22.14 -25.92 8.91
C THR A 333 21.80 -27.25 9.58
N SER A 334 22.32 -27.49 10.79
CA SER A 334 21.97 -28.66 11.60
C SER A 334 20.47 -28.72 11.90
N PHE A 335 19.86 -27.56 12.20
CA PHE A 335 18.43 -27.45 12.44
C PHE A 335 17.59 -27.67 11.18
N ALA A 336 17.97 -27.06 10.05
CA ALA A 336 17.28 -27.24 8.78
C ALA A 336 17.24 -28.72 8.34
N GLY A 337 18.33 -29.47 8.56
CA GLY A 337 18.38 -30.92 8.31
C GLY A 337 17.51 -31.76 9.25
N GLY A 338 17.20 -31.25 10.45
CA GLY A 338 16.40 -31.92 11.48
C GLY A 338 14.91 -31.56 11.51
N LEU A 339 14.45 -30.63 10.66
CA LEU A 339 13.07 -30.13 10.63
C LEU A 339 12.01 -31.21 10.30
N LEU A 340 12.45 -32.37 9.83
CA LEU A 340 11.65 -33.57 9.56
C LEU A 340 11.50 -34.52 10.78
N ALA A 341 12.13 -34.23 11.91
CA ALA A 341 12.24 -35.14 13.05
C ALA A 341 11.50 -34.66 14.32
N GLY A 342 10.19 -34.93 14.39
CA GLY A 342 9.45 -35.16 15.64
C GLY A 342 9.33 -34.02 16.68
N PRO A 343 8.74 -34.31 17.86
CA PRO A 343 8.46 -33.32 18.91
C PRO A 343 9.75 -32.76 19.54
N GLY A 344 9.92 -31.43 19.54
CA GLY A 344 11.10 -30.75 20.11
C GLY A 344 11.86 -29.84 19.12
N ALA A 345 11.46 -29.80 17.85
CA ALA A 345 12.06 -28.92 16.84
C ALA A 345 11.96 -27.42 17.19
N GLY A 346 10.82 -26.95 17.72
CA GLY A 346 10.58 -25.53 17.96
C GLY A 346 11.52 -24.86 18.96
N SER A 347 12.00 -25.55 20.01
CA SER A 347 12.93 -24.95 20.97
C SER A 347 14.34 -24.77 20.37
N ARG A 348 14.72 -25.63 19.41
CA ARG A 348 15.98 -25.53 18.67
C ARG A 348 15.96 -24.39 17.65
N ALA A 349 14.81 -24.16 16.99
CA ALA A 349 14.60 -23.02 16.10
C ALA A 349 14.86 -21.68 16.82
N GLY A 350 14.28 -21.53 18.01
CA GLY A 350 14.45 -20.33 18.85
C GLY A 350 15.88 -20.12 19.33
N LEU A 351 16.58 -21.20 19.71
CA LEU A 351 18.01 -21.15 20.08
C LEU A 351 18.88 -20.70 18.91
N CYS A 352 18.66 -21.27 17.71
CA CYS A 352 19.36 -20.87 16.51
C CYS A 352 19.13 -19.39 16.19
N ALA A 353 17.87 -18.92 16.23
CA ALA A 353 17.56 -17.51 15.99
C ALA A 353 18.25 -16.57 17.00
N ALA A 354 18.36 -16.99 18.27
CA ALA A 354 19.06 -16.24 19.30
C ALA A 354 20.58 -16.18 19.04
N ALA A 355 21.20 -17.31 18.69
CA ALA A 355 22.62 -17.37 18.33
C ALA A 355 22.94 -16.49 17.11
N VAL A 356 22.07 -16.50 16.10
CA VAL A 356 22.20 -15.62 14.91
C VAL A 356 22.04 -14.15 15.29
N THR A 357 21.10 -13.82 16.18
CA THR A 357 20.91 -12.44 16.66
C THR A 357 22.15 -11.93 17.41
N ASP A 358 22.78 -12.78 18.24
CA ASP A 358 24.07 -12.46 18.88
C ASP A 358 25.18 -12.26 17.83
N ALA A 359 25.28 -13.14 16.85
CA ALA A 359 26.26 -13.01 15.76
C ALA A 359 26.08 -11.69 14.98
N LEU A 360 24.83 -11.27 14.72
CA LEU A 360 24.52 -9.96 14.13
C LEU A 360 24.97 -8.81 15.02
N HIS A 361 24.67 -8.86 16.32
CA HIS A 361 25.10 -7.82 17.27
C HIS A 361 26.62 -7.70 17.31
N ARG A 362 27.34 -8.82 17.32
CA ARG A 362 28.81 -8.87 17.34
C ARG A 362 29.44 -8.33 16.06
N SER A 363 28.89 -8.69 14.90
CA SER A 363 29.31 -8.13 13.61
C SER A 363 29.08 -6.61 13.57
N LEU A 364 27.91 -6.15 14.04
CA LEU A 364 27.56 -4.73 14.10
C LEU A 364 28.47 -3.94 15.05
N LEU A 365 28.84 -4.52 16.19
CA LEU A 365 29.81 -3.94 17.12
C LEU A 365 31.18 -3.77 16.48
N ALA A 366 31.67 -4.79 15.78
CA ALA A 366 32.94 -4.72 15.07
C ALA A 366 32.92 -3.65 13.96
N GLU A 367 31.83 -3.59 13.19
CA GLU A 367 31.66 -2.58 12.13
C GLU A 367 31.59 -1.16 12.72
N ALA A 368 30.79 -0.96 13.77
CA ALA A 368 30.64 0.32 14.45
C ALA A 368 31.97 0.82 15.02
N PHE A 369 32.71 -0.06 15.70
CA PHE A 369 34.02 0.27 16.24
C PHE A 369 35.01 0.63 15.12
N ALA A 370 35.04 -0.16 14.04
CA ALA A 370 35.91 0.10 12.90
C ALA A 370 35.57 1.44 12.21
N ALA A 371 34.28 1.74 12.02
CA ALA A 371 33.84 2.97 11.39
C ALA A 371 34.22 4.20 12.22
N VAL A 372 34.01 4.16 13.54
CA VAL A 372 34.41 5.24 14.46
C VAL A 372 35.92 5.49 14.40
N CYS A 373 36.73 4.43 14.48
CA CYS A 373 38.19 4.53 14.41
C CYS A 373 38.66 5.14 13.09
N LEU A 374 38.19 4.65 11.94
CA LEU A 374 38.65 5.11 10.63
C LEU A 374 38.22 6.55 10.35
N VAL A 375 37.01 6.94 10.76
CA VAL A 375 36.56 8.34 10.70
C VAL A 375 37.51 9.25 11.48
N ARG A 376 37.90 8.86 12.70
CA ARG A 376 38.77 9.66 13.56
C ARG A 376 40.21 9.73 13.05
N ILE A 377 40.77 8.62 12.59
CA ILE A 377 42.09 8.57 11.92
C ILE A 377 42.13 9.59 10.76
N ARG A 378 41.04 9.69 9.99
CA ARG A 378 40.95 10.63 8.85
C ARG A 378 40.66 12.08 9.24
N GLN A 379 39.96 12.33 10.35
CA GLN A 379 39.60 13.68 10.80
C GLN A 379 40.65 14.36 11.69
N GLY A 380 41.51 13.59 12.37
CA GLY A 380 42.46 14.09 13.37
C GLY A 380 41.82 14.41 14.74
N PRO A 381 42.61 14.86 15.74
CA PRO A 381 42.14 15.09 17.11
C PRO A 381 40.99 16.12 17.17
N ALA A 382 39.98 15.81 17.97
CA ALA A 382 38.76 16.61 18.06
C ALA A 382 39.00 17.90 18.85
N LYS A 383 38.47 19.04 18.39
CA LYS A 383 38.18 20.16 19.30
C LYS A 383 36.91 19.80 20.06
N ALA A 384 37.06 19.58 21.36
CA ALA A 384 36.04 19.54 22.40
C ALA A 384 34.61 19.90 21.93
N ALA A 385 33.81 18.89 21.52
CA ALA A 385 32.40 19.07 21.15
C ALA A 385 31.51 19.23 22.39
N GLU A 386 30.64 20.24 22.40
CA GLU A 386 29.59 20.43 23.42
C GLU A 386 28.63 19.23 23.42
N ALA A 387 28.18 18.83 24.62
CA ALA A 387 27.34 17.66 24.83
C ALA A 387 26.06 17.71 23.97
N VAL A 388 25.66 16.55 23.44
CA VAL A 388 24.36 16.36 22.80
C VAL A 388 23.26 16.68 23.81
N PRO A 389 22.25 17.51 23.49
CA PRO A 389 21.14 17.73 24.40
C PRO A 389 20.31 16.46 24.51
N ALA A 390 20.25 15.91 25.72
CA ALA A 390 19.10 15.12 26.12
C ALA A 390 17.89 16.05 26.13
N GLU A 391 16.78 15.61 25.54
CA GLU A 391 15.49 16.33 25.47
C GLU A 391 15.39 17.37 24.33
N ALA A 392 14.78 16.96 23.22
CA ALA A 392 14.15 17.88 22.28
C ALA A 392 12.70 18.08 22.74
N GLU A 393 12.47 19.07 23.61
CA GLU A 393 11.13 19.58 23.90
C GLU A 393 10.57 20.35 22.70
N ASP A 394 9.27 20.14 22.48
CA ASP A 394 8.41 20.93 21.60
C ASP A 394 8.50 22.41 21.99
N SER A 395 9.00 23.25 21.09
CA SER A 395 8.64 24.67 21.10
C SER A 395 8.51 25.20 19.68
N ASN A 396 7.24 25.19 19.26
CA ASN A 396 6.71 25.95 18.16
C ASN A 396 6.69 27.43 18.57
N SER A 397 7.53 28.28 17.97
CA SER A 397 7.29 29.74 18.00
C SER A 397 7.89 30.42 16.78
N ASP A 398 7.02 31.20 16.15
CA ASP A 398 7.20 32.01 14.95
C ASP A 398 8.35 33.03 14.99
N GLY A 399 8.85 33.34 13.78
CA GLY A 399 9.17 34.72 13.40
C GLY A 399 10.55 35.29 13.75
N LYS A 400 11.52 35.12 12.85
CA LYS A 400 12.24 36.23 12.15
C LYS A 400 13.46 35.71 11.39
N LYS A 401 13.36 35.68 10.06
CA LYS A 401 14.51 35.63 9.15
C LYS A 401 15.39 36.87 9.35
N LYS A 402 16.62 36.69 9.84
CA LYS A 402 17.73 37.62 9.56
C LYS A 402 18.86 36.88 8.85
N LYS A 403 19.09 37.31 7.60
CA LYS A 403 20.28 37.04 6.79
C LYS A 403 21.54 37.25 7.64
N LYS A 404 22.30 36.19 7.89
CA LYS A 404 23.76 36.28 8.11
C LYS A 404 24.45 35.34 7.13
N LYS A 405 24.91 35.95 6.03
CA LYS A 405 25.93 35.41 5.13
C LYS A 405 27.17 35.12 5.99
N LYS A 406 27.57 33.86 6.11
CA LYS A 406 28.89 33.49 6.63
C LYS A 406 29.41 32.34 5.79
N GLU A 407 30.41 32.65 4.96
CA GLU A 407 31.32 31.68 4.38
C GLU A 407 31.86 30.79 5.50
N LYS A 408 31.32 29.58 5.63
CA LYS A 408 32.03 28.47 6.25
C LYS A 408 32.71 27.72 5.12
N LYS A 409 34.03 27.89 5.03
CA LYS A 409 34.97 27.00 4.31
C LYS A 409 34.46 25.55 4.40
N LYS A 410 34.20 24.91 3.25
CA LYS A 410 33.93 23.47 3.11
C LYS A 410 35.05 22.68 3.80
N LYS A 411 34.84 22.28 5.06
CA LYS A 411 35.50 21.09 5.63
C LYS A 411 34.70 19.90 5.14
N GLY A 412 35.36 18.84 4.66
CA GLY A 412 34.71 17.63 4.15
C GLY A 412 33.82 17.01 5.21
N GLY A 413 32.53 17.33 5.16
CA GLY A 413 31.56 17.04 6.21
C GLY A 413 30.91 15.68 5.99
N ILE A 414 30.93 14.86 7.03
CA ILE A 414 30.13 13.66 7.21
C ILE A 414 28.63 14.04 7.10
N GLY A 415 27.78 13.11 6.67
CA GLY A 415 26.34 13.33 6.55
C GLY A 415 25.71 13.67 7.90
N LYS A 416 24.61 14.45 7.90
CA LYS A 416 24.01 14.94 9.16
C LYS A 416 23.56 13.82 10.10
N GLY A 417 23.02 12.72 9.54
CA GLY A 417 22.65 11.56 10.33
C GLY A 417 23.87 10.76 10.76
N SER A 418 24.86 10.63 9.87
CA SER A 418 26.14 10.00 10.18
C SER A 418 26.86 10.69 11.34
N GLU A 419 26.79 12.03 11.46
CA GLU A 419 27.31 12.78 12.62
C GLU A 419 26.59 12.41 13.92
N VAL A 420 25.27 12.22 13.89
CA VAL A 420 24.48 11.81 15.07
C VAL A 420 24.80 10.38 15.48
N VAL A 421 24.93 9.47 14.52
CA VAL A 421 25.37 8.07 14.77
C VAL A 421 26.77 8.07 15.38
N LEU A 422 27.71 8.81 14.77
CA LEU A 422 29.09 8.93 15.25
C LEU A 422 29.13 9.45 16.70
N ALA A 423 28.44 10.55 17.01
CA ALA A 423 28.41 11.14 18.34
C ALA A 423 27.86 10.18 19.41
N TYR A 424 26.84 9.39 19.07
CA TYR A 424 26.27 8.39 19.97
C TYR A 424 27.27 7.25 20.28
N LEU A 425 27.91 6.69 19.24
CA LEU A 425 28.88 5.60 19.42
C LEU A 425 30.14 6.09 20.16
N GLU A 426 30.54 7.33 19.93
CA GLU A 426 31.68 7.94 20.63
C GLU A 426 31.44 8.21 22.10
N ALA A 427 30.24 8.70 22.44
CA ALA A 427 29.85 8.87 23.84
C ALA A 427 29.90 7.53 24.59
N ALA A 428 29.51 6.43 23.94
CA ALA A 428 29.60 5.09 24.49
C ALA A 428 31.04 4.64 24.76
N CYS A 429 31.98 4.96 23.85
CA CYS A 429 33.40 4.63 24.03
C CYS A 429 34.06 5.37 25.21
N ALA A 430 33.48 6.48 25.69
CA ALA A 430 34.10 7.41 26.64
C ALA A 430 33.77 7.16 28.13
N GLU A 431 33.03 6.11 28.50
CA GLU A 431 32.61 5.90 29.90
C GLU A 431 33.78 5.60 30.88
N GLY A 432 34.15 6.63 31.64
CA GLY A 432 34.67 6.57 33.01
C GLY A 432 35.92 7.45 33.26
N GLN A 433 35.71 8.49 34.07
CA GLN A 433 36.64 9.54 34.53
C GLN A 433 37.01 10.64 33.52
N GLY A 434 36.49 11.84 33.79
CA GLY A 434 37.20 13.11 33.71
C GLY A 434 37.78 13.53 32.36
N GLY A 435 37.03 14.35 31.62
CA GLY A 435 37.59 15.51 30.92
C GLY A 435 38.35 15.31 29.61
N ASP A 436 39.10 14.21 29.42
CA ASP A 436 39.89 13.99 28.20
C ASP A 436 39.08 13.26 27.12
N ARG A 437 38.30 14.09 26.42
CA ARG A 437 37.46 13.73 25.27
C ARG A 437 38.29 13.08 24.17
N LEU A 438 37.94 11.86 23.74
CA LEU A 438 38.10 11.28 22.38
C LEU A 438 39.48 11.27 21.70
N ASN A 439 40.47 12.01 22.20
CA ASN A 439 41.84 12.10 21.68
C ASN A 439 42.60 10.80 21.92
N ALA A 440 42.09 9.92 22.78
CA ALA A 440 42.62 8.59 22.99
C ALA A 440 42.34 7.60 21.85
N LEU A 441 41.61 7.95 20.76
CA LEU A 441 41.45 7.06 19.58
C LEU A 441 42.39 7.41 18.41
N CYS A 442 43.19 8.48 18.53
CA CYS A 442 44.15 8.90 17.51
C CYS A 442 45.58 8.85 18.08
N PRO A 443 46.53 8.12 17.46
CA PRO A 443 47.94 8.31 17.80
C PRO A 443 48.36 9.74 17.40
N ALA A 444 49.01 10.46 18.31
CA ALA A 444 49.64 11.74 17.97
C ALA A 444 50.75 11.48 16.95
N ALA A 445 50.76 12.23 15.84
CA ALA A 445 51.88 12.22 14.91
C ALA A 445 53.15 12.65 15.66
N GLU A 446 54.21 11.83 15.58
CA GLU A 446 55.49 12.10 16.23
C GLU A 446 56.03 13.48 15.79
N GLY A 447 56.14 14.39 16.76
CA GLY A 447 56.59 15.76 16.54
C GLY A 447 56.71 16.52 17.86
N GLU A 448 57.89 16.37 18.48
CA GLU A 448 58.49 17.18 19.56
C GLU A 448 57.61 17.62 20.75
N GLY A 449 57.74 16.90 21.86
CA GLY A 449 57.58 17.46 23.20
C GLY A 449 56.18 17.37 23.82
N ALA A 450 55.65 16.17 24.02
CA ALA A 450 54.59 15.93 25.00
C ALA A 450 54.73 14.54 25.64
N ALA A 451 54.46 14.48 26.94
CA ALA A 451 54.77 13.38 27.84
C ALA A 451 54.07 12.05 27.51
N VAL A 452 54.83 10.97 27.71
CA VAL A 452 54.46 9.62 28.16
C VAL A 452 52.95 9.30 28.17
N GLY A 453 52.55 8.42 27.25
CA GLY A 453 51.64 7.30 27.50
C GLY A 453 50.22 7.61 27.93
N THR A 454 49.31 7.73 26.96
CA THR A 454 47.96 7.17 27.13
C THR A 454 47.73 6.18 25.99
N ALA A 455 48.09 4.92 26.24
CA ALA A 455 47.71 3.83 25.35
C ALA A 455 46.18 3.82 25.23
N ILE A 456 45.68 3.62 24.01
CA ILE A 456 44.25 3.50 23.74
C ILE A 456 43.75 2.25 24.46
N ASP A 457 42.89 2.37 25.46
CA ASP A 457 42.23 1.20 26.07
C ASP A 457 41.11 0.70 25.15
N LEU A 458 41.52 0.07 24.03
CA LEU A 458 40.63 -0.51 23.02
C LEU A 458 39.62 -1.49 23.65
N PRO A 459 40.02 -2.38 24.60
CA PRO A 459 39.07 -3.25 25.29
C PRO A 459 38.00 -2.48 26.07
N ARG A 460 38.34 -1.36 26.69
CA ARG A 460 37.37 -0.53 27.42
C ARG A 460 36.40 0.20 26.51
N ALA A 461 36.90 0.77 25.42
CA ALA A 461 36.05 1.43 24.42
C ALA A 461 35.03 0.43 23.84
N LEU A 462 35.48 -0.78 23.51
CA LEU A 462 34.61 -1.86 23.05
C LEU A 462 33.57 -2.28 24.11
N ARG A 463 33.93 -2.33 25.40
CA ARG A 463 32.96 -2.60 26.49
C ARG A 463 31.90 -1.50 26.58
N GLY A 464 32.26 -0.23 26.42
CA GLY A 464 31.32 0.88 26.40
C GLY A 464 30.33 0.79 25.24
N LEU A 465 30.85 0.51 24.03
CA LEU A 465 30.03 0.31 22.83
C LEU A 465 29.09 -0.90 22.94
N SER A 466 29.58 -1.99 23.52
CA SER A 466 28.79 -3.19 23.82
C SER A 466 27.58 -2.85 24.70
N LYS A 467 27.76 -2.06 25.76
CA LYS A 467 26.65 -1.61 26.63
C LYS A 467 25.67 -0.69 25.92
N ALA A 468 26.15 0.24 25.10
CA ALA A 468 25.28 1.21 24.43
C ALA A 468 24.38 0.54 23.38
N THR A 469 24.93 -0.43 22.65
CA THR A 469 24.22 -1.17 21.60
C THR A 469 23.48 -2.41 22.13
N ASP A 470 23.52 -2.66 23.43
CA ASP A 470 22.80 -3.76 24.06
C ASP A 470 21.29 -3.51 23.98
N TRP A 471 20.60 -4.36 23.22
CA TRP A 471 19.14 -4.29 23.04
C TRP A 471 18.36 -4.57 24.34
N ALA A 472 18.98 -5.24 25.31
CA ALA A 472 18.39 -5.60 26.61
C ALA A 472 18.77 -4.64 27.74
N LEU A 473 19.96 -4.02 27.68
CA LEU A 473 20.49 -3.15 28.76
C LEU A 473 20.54 -1.65 28.41
N GLY A 474 20.45 -1.25 27.14
CA GLY A 474 20.75 0.12 26.69
C GLY A 474 19.55 1.06 26.53
N ASP A 475 19.83 2.37 26.43
CA ASP A 475 18.90 3.42 25.94
C ASP A 475 18.80 3.42 24.39
N LEU A 476 19.23 2.34 23.73
CA LEU A 476 19.28 2.17 22.28
C LEU A 476 17.94 2.54 21.60
N GLY A 477 16.81 2.10 22.16
CA GLY A 477 15.49 2.44 21.64
C GLY A 477 15.20 3.95 21.56
N LYS A 478 15.72 4.74 22.51
CA LYS A 478 15.59 6.21 22.49
C LYS A 478 16.44 6.81 21.38
N PHE A 479 17.67 6.35 21.23
CA PHE A 479 18.57 6.78 20.15
C PHE A 479 17.97 6.45 18.77
N LEU A 480 17.50 5.22 18.56
CA LEU A 480 16.90 4.79 17.30
C LEU A 480 15.65 5.61 16.95
N SER A 481 14.85 5.96 17.94
CA SER A 481 13.69 6.85 17.75
C SER A 481 14.12 8.26 17.29
N ALA A 482 15.19 8.81 17.88
CA ALA A 482 15.73 10.10 17.46
C ALA A 482 16.36 10.04 16.06
N LEU A 483 17.10 8.97 15.75
CA LEU A 483 17.70 8.73 14.44
C LEU A 483 16.62 8.61 13.37
N GLN A 484 15.53 7.90 13.65
CA GLN A 484 14.42 7.75 12.71
C GLN A 484 13.77 9.10 12.38
N ARG A 485 13.48 9.95 13.38
CA ARG A 485 12.94 11.30 13.15
C ARG A 485 13.88 12.15 12.29
N LEU A 486 15.20 12.02 12.49
CA LEU A 486 16.19 12.70 11.69
C LEU A 486 16.19 12.20 10.24
N ILE A 487 16.12 10.88 10.02
CA ILE A 487 16.02 10.28 8.69
C ILE A 487 14.78 10.82 7.98
N GLU A 488 13.62 10.84 8.66
CA GLU A 488 12.37 11.36 8.11
C GLU A 488 12.46 12.86 7.77
N ALA A 489 13.09 13.66 8.62
CA ALA A 489 13.31 15.08 8.37
C ALA A 489 14.29 15.36 7.20
N ASN A 490 15.24 14.45 6.98
CA ASN A 490 16.24 14.54 5.91
C ASN A 490 15.80 13.93 4.58
N GLN A 491 14.68 13.19 4.55
CA GLN A 491 14.14 12.72 3.27
C GLN A 491 13.78 13.93 2.40
N PRO A 492 14.18 13.94 1.12
CA PRO A 492 13.85 15.04 0.22
C PRO A 492 12.34 15.23 0.20
N ARG A 493 11.86 16.46 0.43
CA ARG A 493 10.43 16.79 0.35
C ARG A 493 9.89 16.24 -0.96
N ARG A 494 9.08 15.18 -0.88
CA ARG A 494 8.48 14.57 -2.06
C ARG A 494 7.71 15.66 -2.79
N LYS A 495 8.05 15.88 -4.06
CA LYS A 495 7.23 16.76 -4.90
C LYS A 495 5.80 16.21 -4.89
N PRO A 496 4.78 17.03 -4.63
CA PRO A 496 3.40 16.59 -4.77
C PRO A 496 3.23 15.97 -6.16
N LYS A 497 2.75 14.74 -6.20
CA LYS A 497 2.63 13.96 -7.43
C LYS A 497 1.36 13.13 -7.36
N ILE A 498 0.61 13.16 -8.45
CA ILE A 498 -0.57 12.33 -8.66
C ILE A 498 -0.11 10.90 -8.95
N ALA A 499 -0.86 9.90 -8.46
CA ALA A 499 -0.59 8.51 -8.77
C ALA A 499 -0.48 8.28 -10.28
N LYS A 500 0.48 7.45 -10.71
CA LYS A 500 0.70 7.16 -12.14
C LYS A 500 -0.62 6.68 -12.77
N GLY A 501 -1.05 7.34 -13.85
CA GLY A 501 -2.26 7.00 -14.58
C GLY A 501 -3.55 7.54 -13.98
N ALA A 502 -3.51 8.32 -12.90
CA ALA A 502 -4.63 9.13 -12.42
C ALA A 502 -4.42 10.61 -12.83
N ARG A 503 -5.49 11.41 -12.75
CA ARG A 503 -5.45 12.84 -13.03
C ARG A 503 -6.43 13.61 -12.15
N ASP A 504 -6.06 14.84 -11.82
CA ASP A 504 -7.02 15.82 -11.31
C ASP A 504 -7.77 16.43 -12.50
N MET A 505 -9.04 16.77 -12.28
CA MET A 505 -9.86 17.50 -13.25
C MET A 505 -9.97 18.95 -12.78
N LEU A 506 -9.65 19.89 -13.66
CA LEU A 506 -9.76 21.33 -13.39
C LEU A 506 -11.22 21.80 -13.44
N PRO A 507 -11.55 23.01 -12.94
CA PRO A 507 -12.94 23.47 -12.85
C PRO A 507 -13.69 23.51 -14.21
N ASP A 508 -13.03 24.01 -15.26
CA ASP A 508 -13.55 24.00 -16.63
C ASP A 508 -13.82 22.57 -17.13
N GLN A 509 -12.88 21.67 -16.84
CA GLN A 509 -12.98 20.25 -17.18
C GLN A 509 -14.14 19.57 -16.46
N MET A 510 -14.33 19.85 -15.17
CA MET A 510 -15.44 19.33 -14.39
C MET A 510 -16.79 19.82 -14.92
N LYS A 511 -16.90 21.09 -15.32
CA LYS A 511 -18.15 21.61 -15.86
C LYS A 511 -18.57 20.91 -17.15
N ILE A 512 -17.61 20.67 -18.05
CA ILE A 512 -17.83 19.91 -19.29
C ILE A 512 -18.27 18.48 -18.94
N ARG A 513 -17.58 17.85 -17.98
CA ARG A 513 -17.87 16.48 -17.54
C ARG A 513 -19.28 16.34 -16.97
N GLU A 514 -19.71 17.28 -16.13
CA GLU A 514 -21.06 17.31 -15.57
C GLU A 514 -22.12 17.45 -16.67
N GLY A 515 -21.89 18.31 -17.67
CA GLY A 515 -22.76 18.43 -18.83
C GLY A 515 -22.90 17.11 -19.59
N VAL A 516 -21.78 16.43 -19.84
CA VAL A 516 -21.76 15.11 -20.48
C VAL A 516 -22.51 14.06 -19.67
N PHE A 517 -22.27 13.98 -18.36
CA PHE A 517 -23.00 13.05 -17.49
C PHE A 517 -24.49 13.35 -17.45
N SER A 518 -24.89 14.62 -17.42
CA SER A 518 -26.29 15.02 -17.43
C SER A 518 -27.00 14.50 -18.68
N LYS A 519 -26.40 14.67 -19.87
CA LYS A 519 -26.93 14.12 -21.13
C LYS A 519 -27.08 12.59 -21.06
N VAL A 520 -26.03 11.88 -20.68
CA VAL A 520 -26.04 10.40 -20.56
C VAL A 520 -27.12 9.92 -19.57
N VAL A 521 -27.17 10.49 -18.37
CA VAL A 521 -28.15 10.12 -17.35
C VAL A 521 -29.58 10.46 -17.77
N SER A 522 -29.78 11.53 -18.55
CA SER A 522 -31.11 11.88 -19.08
C SER A 522 -31.65 10.78 -20.00
N VAL A 523 -30.80 10.19 -20.86
CA VAL A 523 -31.18 9.06 -21.71
C VAL A 523 -31.46 7.82 -20.85
N PHE A 524 -30.60 7.49 -19.89
CA PHE A 524 -30.88 6.35 -18.98
C PHE A 524 -32.22 6.47 -18.27
N LYS A 525 -32.57 7.67 -17.78
CA LYS A 525 -33.85 7.96 -17.13
C LYS A 525 -35.02 7.93 -18.12
N LYS A 526 -34.83 8.41 -19.35
CA LYS A 526 -35.83 8.33 -20.44
C LYS A 526 -36.24 6.89 -20.72
N HIS A 527 -35.30 5.95 -20.62
CA HIS A 527 -35.56 4.50 -20.74
C HIS A 527 -35.96 3.84 -19.42
N GLY A 528 -36.30 4.61 -18.38
CA GLY A 528 -36.85 4.09 -17.13
C GLY A 528 -35.87 3.28 -16.26
N ALA A 529 -34.57 3.45 -16.43
CA ALA A 529 -33.59 2.78 -15.59
C ALA A 529 -33.46 3.42 -14.20
N VAL A 530 -33.36 2.59 -13.17
CA VAL A 530 -33.10 3.03 -11.79
C VAL A 530 -31.59 3.19 -11.55
N SER A 531 -31.21 4.09 -10.65
CA SER A 531 -29.80 4.25 -10.27
C SER A 531 -29.44 3.35 -9.09
N ILE A 532 -28.26 2.75 -9.13
CA ILE A 532 -27.64 2.08 -7.99
C ILE A 532 -26.21 2.59 -7.81
N ASP A 533 -25.64 2.34 -6.64
CA ASP A 533 -24.21 2.52 -6.36
C ASP A 533 -23.71 1.31 -5.56
N THR A 534 -22.43 1.00 -5.69
CA THR A 534 -21.76 -0.07 -4.96
C THR A 534 -20.47 0.46 -4.34
N PRO A 535 -19.96 -0.18 -3.27
CA PRO A 535 -18.66 0.19 -2.72
C PRO A 535 -17.55 0.21 -3.80
N VAL A 536 -16.56 1.08 -3.59
CA VAL A 536 -15.43 1.23 -4.54
C VAL A 536 -14.50 0.00 -4.53
N PHE A 537 -14.49 -0.75 -3.43
CA PHE A 537 -13.80 -2.02 -3.28
C PHE A 537 -14.80 -3.14 -3.05
N GLU A 538 -14.47 -4.32 -3.57
CA GLU A 538 -15.19 -5.57 -3.33
C GLU A 538 -14.26 -6.54 -2.59
N LEU A 539 -14.82 -7.62 -2.03
CA LEU A 539 -14.00 -8.74 -1.57
C LEU A 539 -13.18 -9.26 -2.76
N ARG A 540 -11.90 -9.54 -2.55
CA ARG A 540 -11.00 -9.98 -3.62
C ARG A 540 -11.55 -11.19 -4.37
N GLU A 541 -12.12 -12.15 -3.64
CA GLU A 541 -12.76 -13.35 -4.20
C GLU A 541 -13.94 -13.06 -5.12
N THR A 542 -14.64 -11.93 -4.95
CA THR A 542 -15.74 -11.50 -5.83
C THR A 542 -15.23 -11.18 -7.24
N LEU A 543 -14.01 -10.64 -7.34
CA LEU A 543 -13.41 -10.22 -8.60
C LEU A 543 -12.53 -11.30 -9.25
N MET A 544 -12.04 -12.27 -8.47
CA MET A 544 -11.13 -13.30 -8.96
C MET A 544 -11.85 -14.27 -9.93
N GLY A 545 -11.17 -14.61 -11.03
CA GLY A 545 -11.64 -15.60 -12.01
C GLY A 545 -12.73 -15.12 -12.97
N LYS A 546 -13.13 -13.83 -12.90
CA LYS A 546 -14.18 -13.25 -13.78
C LYS A 546 -13.64 -12.59 -15.04
N TYR A 547 -12.38 -12.15 -15.02
CA TYR A 547 -11.78 -11.31 -16.06
C TYR A 547 -10.66 -11.99 -16.86
N GLY A 548 -10.49 -13.31 -16.73
CA GLY A 548 -9.41 -14.01 -17.44
C GLY A 548 -8.03 -13.44 -17.10
N GLU A 549 -7.22 -13.16 -18.13
CA GLU A 549 -5.87 -12.61 -18.00
C GLU A 549 -5.84 -11.22 -17.35
N ASP A 550 -6.90 -10.42 -17.54
CA ASP A 550 -7.02 -9.07 -16.99
C ASP A 550 -7.16 -9.05 -15.47
N SER A 551 -7.44 -10.20 -14.84
CA SER A 551 -7.46 -10.33 -13.38
C SER A 551 -6.12 -9.90 -12.73
N LYS A 552 -5.00 -10.00 -13.45
CA LYS A 552 -3.66 -9.55 -12.99
C LYS A 552 -3.55 -8.03 -12.86
N LEU A 553 -4.48 -7.29 -13.47
CA LEU A 553 -4.49 -5.83 -13.52
C LEU A 553 -5.35 -5.20 -12.41
N ILE A 554 -5.87 -6.00 -11.48
CA ILE A 554 -6.68 -5.52 -10.35
C ILE A 554 -5.79 -4.82 -9.31
N TYR A 555 -6.31 -3.76 -8.69
CA TYR A 555 -5.68 -3.10 -7.55
C TYR A 555 -6.12 -3.77 -6.24
N ASP A 556 -5.19 -4.44 -5.56
CA ASP A 556 -5.42 -4.98 -4.22
C ASP A 556 -5.12 -3.93 -3.13
N LEU A 557 -5.94 -3.93 -2.07
CA LEU A 557 -5.68 -3.16 -0.86
C LEU A 557 -4.62 -3.88 -0.01
N ALA A 558 -3.91 -3.13 0.83
CA ALA A 558 -2.95 -3.72 1.76
C ALA A 558 -3.68 -4.56 2.82
N ASP A 559 -3.14 -5.73 3.15
CA ASP A 559 -3.62 -6.53 4.25
C ASP A 559 -3.31 -5.84 5.59
N GLN A 560 -4.38 -5.53 6.32
CA GLN A 560 -4.35 -4.88 7.63
C GLN A 560 -4.91 -5.77 8.74
N GLY A 561 -5.00 -7.09 8.52
CA GLY A 561 -5.50 -8.08 9.48
C GLY A 561 -7.02 -8.29 9.42
N GLY A 562 -7.66 -7.90 8.33
CA GLY A 562 -9.10 -8.04 8.09
C GLY A 562 -9.40 -8.75 6.77
N GLU A 563 -10.54 -8.43 6.15
CA GLU A 563 -10.92 -8.97 4.86
C GLU A 563 -9.97 -8.51 3.74
N ILE A 564 -9.68 -9.40 2.79
CA ILE A 564 -8.84 -9.07 1.64
C ILE A 564 -9.69 -8.39 0.57
N LEU A 565 -9.41 -7.13 0.31
CA LEU A 565 -10.21 -6.26 -0.56
C LEU A 565 -9.45 -5.86 -1.83
N SER A 566 -10.20 -5.62 -2.89
CA SER A 566 -9.68 -5.14 -4.17
C SER A 566 -10.58 -4.07 -4.76
N LEU A 567 -10.01 -3.06 -5.42
CA LEU A 567 -10.80 -2.04 -6.12
C LEU A 567 -11.53 -2.65 -7.31
N ARG A 568 -12.76 -2.20 -7.54
CA ARG A 568 -13.59 -2.67 -8.65
C ARG A 568 -12.94 -2.39 -10.01
N TYR A 569 -12.83 -3.42 -10.85
CA TYR A 569 -12.26 -3.37 -12.20
C TYR A 569 -13.25 -2.81 -13.24
N ASP A 570 -14.53 -3.09 -13.01
CA ASP A 570 -15.69 -2.61 -13.78
C ASP A 570 -16.90 -2.34 -12.84
N LEU A 571 -18.07 -2.06 -13.42
CA LEU A 571 -19.34 -1.95 -12.69
C LEU A 571 -20.27 -3.17 -12.90
N THR A 572 -19.95 -4.07 -13.83
CA THR A 572 -20.76 -5.23 -14.21
C THR A 572 -20.66 -6.38 -13.19
N VAL A 573 -19.47 -6.71 -12.70
CA VAL A 573 -19.29 -7.73 -11.66
C VAL A 573 -19.90 -7.28 -10.31
N PRO A 574 -19.67 -6.03 -9.84
CA PRO A 574 -20.40 -5.49 -8.70
C PRO A 574 -21.93 -5.56 -8.86
N PHE A 575 -22.44 -5.29 -10.07
CA PHE A 575 -23.87 -5.41 -10.34
C PHE A 575 -24.37 -6.86 -10.27
N SER A 576 -23.59 -7.82 -10.76
CA SER A 576 -23.92 -9.24 -10.68
C SER A 576 -23.98 -9.73 -9.22
N ARG A 577 -23.00 -9.33 -8.41
CA ARG A 577 -22.99 -9.56 -6.96
C ARG A 577 -24.16 -8.86 -6.26
N PHE A 578 -24.58 -7.68 -6.74
CA PHE A 578 -25.75 -6.96 -6.21
C PHE A 578 -27.05 -7.72 -6.46
N CYS A 579 -27.26 -8.19 -7.69
CA CYS A 579 -28.44 -8.96 -8.02
C CYS A 579 -28.51 -10.26 -7.21
N ALA A 580 -27.38 -10.95 -7.05
CA ALA A 580 -27.30 -12.18 -6.28
C ALA A 580 -27.59 -11.96 -4.78
N LEU A 581 -27.00 -10.92 -4.18
CA LEU A 581 -27.15 -10.63 -2.76
C LEU A 581 -28.58 -10.21 -2.40
N HIS A 582 -29.22 -9.40 -3.25
CA HIS A 582 -30.54 -8.83 -2.96
C HIS A 582 -31.71 -9.61 -3.57
N GLY A 583 -31.45 -10.65 -4.35
CA GLY A 583 -32.50 -11.46 -4.99
C GLY A 583 -33.41 -10.62 -5.89
N THR A 584 -32.86 -9.65 -6.62
CA THR A 584 -33.62 -8.61 -7.34
C THR A 584 -34.55 -9.13 -8.43
N GLY A 585 -34.32 -10.35 -8.94
CA GLY A 585 -35.10 -10.93 -10.02
C GLY A 585 -34.91 -10.14 -11.33
N ASN A 586 -35.81 -9.20 -11.59
CA ASN A 586 -35.82 -8.36 -12.78
C ASN A 586 -35.47 -6.91 -12.41
N ILE A 587 -34.43 -6.35 -13.04
CA ILE A 587 -34.00 -4.97 -12.78
C ILE A 587 -33.42 -4.35 -14.06
N LYS A 588 -33.81 -3.11 -14.34
CA LYS A 588 -33.22 -2.25 -15.37
C LYS A 588 -32.55 -1.07 -14.68
N ARG A 589 -31.23 -0.94 -14.78
CA ARG A 589 -30.45 0.01 -13.98
C ARG A 589 -29.40 0.75 -14.78
N TYR A 590 -28.99 1.90 -14.25
CA TYR A 590 -27.75 2.55 -14.64
C TYR A 590 -26.82 2.79 -13.44
N HIS A 591 -25.52 2.82 -13.69
CA HIS A 591 -24.49 3.11 -12.70
C HIS A 591 -23.37 3.94 -13.34
N VAL A 592 -23.12 5.13 -12.80
CA VAL A 592 -22.01 6.01 -13.22
C VAL A 592 -20.98 6.04 -12.10
N GLY A 593 -19.80 5.47 -12.34
CA GLY A 593 -18.81 5.30 -11.29
C GLY A 593 -17.38 5.17 -11.80
N LYS A 594 -16.42 5.54 -10.94
CA LYS A 594 -14.99 5.29 -11.20
C LYS A 594 -14.66 3.80 -11.09
N VAL A 595 -13.75 3.34 -11.95
CA VAL A 595 -13.17 1.99 -11.96
C VAL A 595 -11.65 2.06 -12.06
N TYR A 596 -11.00 0.97 -11.67
CA TYR A 596 -9.55 0.96 -11.43
C TYR A 596 -8.87 -0.21 -12.14
N ARG A 597 -7.96 0.10 -13.07
CA ARG A 597 -7.22 -0.91 -13.85
C ARG A 597 -5.73 -0.58 -13.84
N ARG A 598 -4.86 -1.52 -13.45
CA ARG A 598 -3.39 -1.35 -13.40
C ARG A 598 -2.71 -1.39 -14.76
N ASP A 599 -3.44 -1.00 -15.78
CA ASP A 599 -3.00 -0.99 -17.17
C ASP A 599 -1.80 -0.06 -17.39
N GLN A 600 -1.11 -0.20 -18.53
CA GLN A 600 -0.06 0.74 -18.92
C GLN A 600 -0.72 2.02 -19.45
N PRO A 601 -0.63 3.15 -18.72
CA PRO A 601 -1.38 4.35 -19.05
C PRO A 601 -0.87 4.99 -20.34
N GLN A 602 -1.79 5.46 -21.18
CA GLN A 602 -1.52 6.27 -22.37
C GLN A 602 -2.33 7.57 -22.24
N MET A 603 -1.76 8.56 -21.54
CA MET A 603 -2.47 9.80 -21.18
C MET A 603 -3.01 10.53 -22.41
N ASN A 604 -2.22 10.59 -23.50
CA ASN A 604 -2.58 11.27 -24.74
C ASN A 604 -3.70 10.55 -25.53
N ARG A 605 -4.04 9.31 -25.17
CA ARG A 605 -5.07 8.48 -25.82
C ARG A 605 -6.25 8.15 -24.88
N GLY A 606 -6.35 8.85 -23.75
CA GLY A 606 -7.43 8.66 -22.78
C GLY A 606 -7.42 7.33 -22.03
N ARG A 607 -6.29 6.61 -22.00
CA ARG A 607 -6.15 5.33 -21.27
C ARG A 607 -5.55 5.59 -19.89
N PHE A 608 -6.41 5.64 -18.89
CA PHE A 608 -6.05 5.93 -17.50
C PHE A 608 -6.12 4.66 -16.63
N ARG A 609 -5.57 4.75 -15.41
CA ARG A 609 -5.69 3.71 -14.39
C ARG A 609 -6.87 3.92 -13.45
N GLU A 610 -7.32 5.16 -13.32
CA GLU A 610 -8.59 5.56 -12.72
C GLU A 610 -9.38 6.30 -13.78
N PHE A 611 -10.60 5.85 -14.06
CA PHE A 611 -11.51 6.51 -15.01
C PHE A 611 -12.96 6.15 -14.74
N PHE A 612 -13.90 6.91 -15.30
CA PHE A 612 -15.33 6.61 -15.18
C PHE A 612 -15.82 5.62 -16.24
N GLN A 613 -16.75 4.78 -15.81
CA GLN A 613 -17.66 4.04 -16.67
C GLN A 613 -19.09 4.52 -16.43
N CYS A 614 -19.91 4.47 -17.49
CA CYS A 614 -21.34 4.77 -17.42
C CYS A 614 -22.09 3.55 -17.97
N ASP A 615 -22.57 2.71 -17.07
CA ASP A 615 -23.13 1.41 -17.40
C ASP A 615 -24.66 1.48 -17.37
N PHE A 616 -25.31 0.82 -18.32
CA PHE A 616 -26.75 0.60 -18.39
C PHE A 616 -27.01 -0.88 -18.66
N ASP A 617 -27.80 -1.52 -17.81
CA ASP A 617 -27.98 -2.96 -17.85
C ASP A 617 -29.43 -3.35 -17.53
N ILE A 618 -29.88 -4.40 -18.23
CA ILE A 618 -31.18 -5.04 -18.04
C ILE A 618 -30.93 -6.48 -17.64
N ALA A 619 -31.27 -6.83 -16.40
CA ALA A 619 -31.22 -8.19 -15.89
C ALA A 619 -32.64 -8.73 -15.66
N GLY A 620 -32.84 -10.01 -15.98
CA GLY A 620 -34.12 -10.68 -15.85
C GLY A 620 -34.43 -11.62 -17.00
N THR A 621 -35.49 -12.40 -16.86
CA THR A 621 -35.96 -13.32 -17.91
C THR A 621 -37.01 -12.63 -18.77
N TYR A 622 -36.71 -12.44 -20.06
CA TYR A 622 -37.55 -11.75 -21.03
C TYR A 622 -37.60 -12.52 -22.35
N SER A 623 -38.45 -12.08 -23.27
CA SER A 623 -38.43 -12.55 -24.66
C SER A 623 -37.09 -12.25 -25.33
N SER A 624 -36.64 -13.17 -26.19
CA SER A 624 -35.33 -13.08 -26.85
C SER A 624 -35.18 -11.76 -27.62
N MET A 625 -33.98 -11.18 -27.55
CA MET A 625 -33.55 -9.95 -28.23
C MET A 625 -34.28 -8.65 -27.88
N VAL A 626 -35.35 -8.68 -27.08
CA VAL A 626 -36.07 -7.44 -26.69
C VAL A 626 -35.18 -6.54 -25.82
N PRO A 627 -34.58 -7.00 -24.70
CA PRO A 627 -33.69 -6.15 -23.91
C PRO A 627 -32.43 -5.72 -24.69
N ASP A 628 -31.90 -6.61 -25.53
CA ASP A 628 -30.70 -6.36 -26.35
C ASP A 628 -30.93 -5.18 -27.31
N SER A 629 -32.10 -5.14 -27.95
CA SER A 629 -32.49 -4.05 -28.84
C SER A 629 -32.62 -2.71 -28.09
N GLU A 630 -33.18 -2.70 -26.86
CA GLU A 630 -33.30 -1.49 -26.03
C GLU A 630 -31.92 -0.95 -25.63
N VAL A 631 -31.01 -1.83 -25.20
CA VAL A 631 -29.64 -1.42 -24.80
C VAL A 631 -28.88 -0.79 -25.97
N ILE A 632 -29.00 -1.35 -27.18
CA ILE A 632 -28.39 -0.77 -28.38
C ILE A 632 -29.06 0.57 -28.74
N LYS A 633 -30.38 0.69 -28.60
CA LYS A 633 -31.08 1.96 -28.82
C LYS A 633 -30.60 3.05 -27.85
N VAL A 634 -30.43 2.72 -26.57
CA VAL A 634 -29.88 3.63 -25.55
C VAL A 634 -28.48 4.12 -25.97
N MET A 635 -27.62 3.21 -26.45
CA MET A 635 -26.30 3.58 -26.95
C MET A 635 -26.38 4.54 -28.15
N VAL A 636 -27.25 4.27 -29.13
CA VAL A 636 -27.46 5.16 -30.30
C VAL A 636 -27.91 6.55 -29.86
N GLU A 637 -28.89 6.65 -28.95
CA GLU A 637 -29.39 7.94 -28.45
C GLU A 637 -28.30 8.72 -27.72
N ILE A 638 -27.56 8.08 -26.82
CA ILE A 638 -26.46 8.73 -26.08
C ILE A 638 -25.41 9.29 -27.05
N LEU A 639 -24.92 8.47 -27.98
CA LEU A 639 -23.85 8.90 -28.89
C LEU A 639 -24.31 9.99 -29.86
N THR A 640 -25.60 10.01 -30.22
CA THR A 640 -26.20 11.06 -31.03
C THR A 640 -26.32 12.38 -30.25
N ASP A 641 -26.86 12.34 -29.04
CA ASP A 641 -27.08 13.52 -28.18
C ASP A 641 -25.77 14.19 -27.71
N LEU A 642 -24.67 13.43 -27.70
CA LEU A 642 -23.35 13.93 -27.36
C LEU A 642 -22.67 14.73 -28.49
N GLU A 643 -23.18 14.67 -29.73
CA GLU A 643 -22.70 15.45 -30.88
C GLU A 643 -21.18 15.31 -31.15
N ILE A 644 -20.65 14.11 -30.94
CA ILE A 644 -19.21 13.82 -31.04
C ILE A 644 -18.72 13.56 -32.48
N GLY A 645 -19.61 13.61 -33.46
CA GLY A 645 -19.35 13.26 -34.87
C GLY A 645 -20.04 11.96 -35.25
N ASP A 646 -19.78 11.48 -36.46
CA ASP A 646 -20.35 10.22 -36.93
C ASP A 646 -19.68 9.01 -36.27
N PHE A 647 -20.49 8.00 -36.01
CA PHE A 647 -20.08 6.76 -35.36
C PHE A 647 -20.76 5.57 -36.04
N GLN A 648 -20.16 4.39 -35.86
CA GLN A 648 -20.69 3.10 -36.27
C GLN A 648 -20.62 2.12 -35.09
N ILE A 649 -21.66 1.31 -34.92
CA ILE A 649 -21.75 0.26 -33.92
C ILE A 649 -21.47 -1.07 -34.61
N LYS A 650 -20.29 -1.63 -34.35
CA LYS A 650 -19.98 -3.00 -34.76
C LYS A 650 -20.75 -3.96 -33.86
N ILE A 651 -21.38 -4.97 -34.44
CA ILE A 651 -22.09 -6.02 -33.71
C ILE A 651 -21.64 -7.40 -34.20
N ASN A 652 -21.58 -8.34 -33.26
CA ASN A 652 -21.35 -9.75 -33.53
C ASN A 652 -22.07 -10.60 -32.46
N HIS A 653 -21.97 -11.93 -32.56
CA HIS A 653 -22.58 -12.86 -31.63
C HIS A 653 -21.56 -13.88 -31.12
N ARG A 654 -21.54 -14.13 -29.80
CA ARG A 654 -20.61 -15.07 -29.18
C ARG A 654 -20.75 -16.48 -29.74
N LEU A 655 -21.97 -16.96 -29.94
CA LEU A 655 -22.23 -18.26 -30.55
C LEU A 655 -21.77 -18.35 -32.02
N LEU A 656 -21.72 -17.23 -32.76
CA LEU A 656 -21.11 -17.20 -34.09
C LEU A 656 -19.59 -17.36 -33.99
N LEU A 657 -18.93 -16.61 -33.12
CA LEU A 657 -17.49 -16.75 -32.89
C LEU A 657 -17.11 -18.17 -32.48
N ASP A 658 -17.83 -18.77 -31.53
CA ASP A 658 -17.65 -20.18 -31.14
C ASP A 658 -17.76 -21.12 -32.35
N SER A 659 -18.75 -20.89 -33.22
CA SER A 659 -18.99 -21.72 -34.41
C SER A 659 -17.91 -21.54 -35.47
N ILE A 660 -17.44 -20.30 -35.69
CA ILE A 660 -16.33 -19.99 -36.61
C ILE A 660 -15.08 -20.75 -36.19
N MET A 661 -14.72 -20.70 -34.91
CA MET A 661 -13.54 -21.39 -34.39
C MET A 661 -13.66 -22.91 -34.56
N ALA A 662 -14.82 -23.48 -34.26
CA ALA A 662 -15.06 -24.91 -34.40
C ALA A 662 -14.96 -25.38 -35.86
N VAL A 663 -15.60 -24.66 -36.78
CA VAL A 663 -15.61 -24.97 -38.22
C VAL A 663 -14.22 -24.81 -38.85
N CYS A 664 -13.46 -23.80 -38.43
CA CYS A 664 -12.10 -23.59 -38.90
C CYS A 664 -11.09 -24.58 -38.29
N GLY A 665 -11.50 -25.46 -37.36
CA GLY A 665 -10.63 -26.47 -36.76
C GLY A 665 -9.71 -25.93 -35.67
N VAL A 666 -10.10 -24.83 -35.00
CA VAL A 666 -9.33 -24.25 -33.89
C VAL A 666 -9.51 -25.12 -32.64
N PRO A 667 -8.44 -25.64 -32.03
CA PRO A 667 -8.53 -26.39 -30.78
C PRO A 667 -9.10 -25.50 -29.66
N GLU A 668 -9.94 -26.07 -28.79
CA GLU A 668 -10.59 -25.35 -27.69
C GLU A 668 -9.59 -24.61 -26.78
N GLN A 669 -8.44 -25.24 -26.50
CA GLN A 669 -7.34 -24.68 -25.71
C GLN A 669 -6.74 -23.40 -26.31
N ARG A 670 -6.91 -23.21 -27.63
CA ARG A 670 -6.37 -22.07 -28.39
C ARG A 670 -7.42 -21.03 -28.74
N PHE A 671 -8.69 -21.26 -28.38
CA PHE A 671 -9.79 -20.34 -28.65
C PHE A 671 -9.44 -18.89 -28.23
N ARG A 672 -8.96 -18.71 -27.00
CA ARG A 672 -8.65 -17.39 -26.44
C ARG A 672 -7.45 -16.70 -27.12
N PRO A 673 -6.27 -17.35 -27.26
CA PRO A 673 -5.19 -16.80 -28.05
C PRO A 673 -5.64 -16.38 -29.45
N ILE A 674 -6.45 -17.17 -30.15
CA ILE A 674 -6.87 -16.86 -31.51
C ILE A 674 -7.85 -15.67 -31.56
N CYS A 675 -8.83 -15.59 -30.65
CA CYS A 675 -9.68 -14.39 -30.53
C CYS A 675 -8.86 -13.12 -30.27
N SER A 676 -7.82 -13.22 -29.44
CA SER A 676 -6.90 -12.11 -29.19
C SER A 676 -6.09 -11.70 -30.44
N ALA A 677 -5.84 -12.61 -31.39
CA ALA A 677 -5.21 -12.26 -32.66
C ALA A 677 -6.21 -11.54 -33.57
N ILE A 678 -7.42 -12.09 -33.72
CA ILE A 678 -8.49 -11.54 -34.55
C ILE A 678 -8.86 -10.12 -34.11
N ASP A 679 -8.88 -9.86 -32.80
CA ASP A 679 -9.14 -8.53 -32.25
C ASP A 679 -8.19 -7.44 -32.78
N LYS A 680 -6.98 -7.82 -33.20
CA LYS A 680 -5.99 -6.87 -33.75
C LYS A 680 -6.27 -6.50 -35.20
N LEU A 681 -7.23 -7.12 -35.89
CA LEU A 681 -7.65 -6.72 -37.23
C LEU A 681 -8.20 -5.29 -37.28
N ASP A 682 -8.55 -4.73 -36.12
CA ASP A 682 -8.92 -3.32 -35.99
C ASP A 682 -7.75 -2.35 -36.28
N LYS A 683 -6.50 -2.81 -36.16
CA LYS A 683 -5.29 -1.98 -36.22
C LYS A 683 -4.21 -2.54 -37.14
N SER A 684 -4.21 -3.85 -37.37
CA SER A 684 -3.20 -4.58 -38.12
C SER A 684 -3.82 -5.23 -39.36
N PRO A 685 -3.08 -5.26 -40.48
CA PRO A 685 -3.53 -5.96 -41.68
C PRO A 685 -3.64 -7.46 -41.43
N TRP A 686 -4.48 -8.13 -42.23
CA TRP A 686 -4.71 -9.58 -42.14
C TRP A 686 -3.40 -10.39 -42.11
N GLU A 687 -2.40 -10.02 -42.90
CA GLU A 687 -1.16 -10.80 -43.00
C GLU A 687 -0.34 -10.81 -41.71
N GLU A 688 -0.39 -9.73 -40.95
CA GLU A 688 0.24 -9.66 -39.63
C GLU A 688 -0.52 -10.51 -38.61
N VAL A 689 -1.85 -10.44 -38.62
CA VAL A 689 -2.71 -11.24 -37.74
C VAL A 689 -2.59 -12.72 -38.03
N ARG A 690 -2.57 -13.10 -39.32
CA ARG A 690 -2.33 -14.47 -39.78
C ARG A 690 -0.97 -14.99 -39.31
N ARG A 691 0.09 -14.19 -39.48
CA ARG A 691 1.44 -14.54 -39.03
C ARG A 691 1.46 -14.82 -37.53
N GLU A 692 0.86 -13.94 -36.72
CA GLU A 692 0.76 -14.14 -35.26
C GLU A 692 -0.02 -15.42 -34.91
N MET A 693 -1.12 -15.72 -35.60
CA MET A 693 -1.89 -16.95 -35.36
C MET A 693 -1.07 -18.22 -35.63
N VAL A 694 -0.29 -18.21 -36.70
CA VAL A 694 0.48 -19.38 -37.14
C VAL A 694 1.80 -19.50 -36.39
N GLU A 695 2.61 -18.46 -36.36
CA GLU A 695 3.98 -18.49 -35.83
C GLU A 695 4.01 -18.38 -34.31
N ASP A 696 3.27 -17.45 -33.71
CA ASP A 696 3.32 -17.19 -32.26
C ASP A 696 2.35 -18.08 -31.48
N LYS A 697 1.16 -18.32 -32.04
CA LYS A 697 0.07 -19.08 -31.39
C LYS A 697 -0.02 -20.53 -31.88
N GLY A 698 0.81 -20.88 -32.86
CA GLY A 698 1.02 -22.25 -33.34
C GLY A 698 -0.14 -22.84 -34.15
N LEU A 699 -1.13 -22.03 -34.58
CA LEU A 699 -2.29 -22.51 -35.33
C LEU A 699 -1.88 -23.05 -36.72
N ALA A 700 -2.58 -24.09 -37.20
CA ALA A 700 -2.35 -24.60 -38.55
C ALA A 700 -2.63 -23.50 -39.60
N PRO A 701 -1.77 -23.31 -40.62
CA PRO A 701 -1.97 -22.31 -41.67
C PRO A 701 -3.34 -22.40 -42.34
N GLU A 702 -3.83 -23.61 -42.60
CA GLU A 702 -5.11 -23.87 -43.25
C GLU A 702 -6.29 -23.41 -42.37
N ALA A 703 -6.17 -23.58 -41.05
CA ALA A 703 -7.17 -23.09 -40.10
C ALA A 703 -7.16 -21.56 -40.04
N ALA A 704 -5.98 -20.93 -40.07
CA ALA A 704 -5.85 -19.48 -40.12
C ALA A 704 -6.46 -18.90 -41.42
N ASP A 705 -6.23 -19.54 -42.56
CA ASP A 705 -6.79 -19.12 -43.86
C ASP A 705 -8.32 -19.19 -43.87
N LYS A 706 -8.90 -20.28 -43.36
CA LYS A 706 -10.37 -20.41 -43.20
C LYS A 706 -10.96 -19.36 -42.26
N ILE A 707 -10.26 -19.01 -41.18
CA ILE A 707 -10.68 -17.90 -40.31
C ILE A 707 -10.74 -16.61 -41.12
N GLY A 708 -9.71 -16.34 -41.94
CA GLY A 708 -9.61 -15.15 -42.80
C GLY A 708 -10.79 -14.96 -43.73
N GLU A 709 -11.27 -16.04 -44.35
CA GLU A 709 -12.46 -16.04 -45.22
C GLU A 709 -13.71 -15.48 -44.53
N ILE A 710 -13.85 -15.71 -43.22
CA ILE A 710 -15.04 -15.29 -42.46
C ILE A 710 -14.80 -13.97 -41.73
N VAL A 711 -13.67 -13.79 -41.04
CA VAL A 711 -13.45 -12.61 -40.18
C VAL A 711 -13.24 -11.32 -40.96
N ALA A 712 -12.94 -11.41 -42.26
CA ALA A 712 -12.89 -10.26 -43.16
C ALA A 712 -14.29 -9.73 -43.55
N LEU A 713 -15.37 -10.45 -43.23
CA LEU A 713 -16.72 -10.06 -43.57
C LEU A 713 -17.27 -9.03 -42.58
N ALA A 714 -17.58 -7.83 -43.09
CA ALA A 714 -18.28 -6.79 -42.36
C ALA A 714 -19.16 -5.96 -43.31
N GLY A 715 -20.29 -5.44 -42.82
CA GLY A 715 -21.18 -4.61 -43.65
C GLY A 715 -22.56 -4.38 -43.05
N GLU A 716 -23.48 -3.93 -43.92
CA GLU A 716 -24.85 -3.61 -43.53
C GLU A 716 -25.56 -4.81 -42.87
N PRO A 717 -26.26 -4.63 -41.74
CA PRO A 717 -26.71 -5.74 -40.90
C PRO A 717 -27.55 -6.79 -41.64
N LYS A 718 -28.58 -6.36 -42.39
CA LYS A 718 -29.49 -7.27 -43.10
C LYS A 718 -28.82 -7.94 -44.30
N GLU A 719 -27.99 -7.22 -45.05
CA GLU A 719 -27.27 -7.78 -46.21
C GLU A 719 -26.23 -8.81 -45.78
N MET A 720 -25.47 -8.49 -44.73
CA MET A 720 -24.47 -9.40 -44.17
C MET A 720 -25.13 -10.62 -43.53
N LEU A 721 -26.26 -10.44 -42.83
CA LEU A 721 -27.03 -11.56 -42.29
C LEU A 721 -27.53 -12.49 -43.40
N GLN A 722 -28.00 -11.95 -44.53
CA GLN A 722 -28.38 -12.77 -45.68
C GLN A 722 -27.16 -13.51 -46.25
N THR A 723 -26.01 -12.85 -46.38
CA THR A 723 -24.77 -13.48 -46.84
C THR A 723 -24.38 -14.67 -45.96
N LEU A 724 -24.45 -14.53 -44.64
CA LEU A 724 -24.17 -15.63 -43.70
C LEU A 724 -25.21 -16.76 -43.78
N LYS A 725 -26.49 -16.44 -44.07
CA LYS A 725 -27.56 -17.43 -44.25
C LYS A 725 -27.54 -18.13 -45.60
N SER A 726 -27.04 -17.47 -46.66
CA SER A 726 -27.05 -17.95 -48.03
C SER A 726 -25.69 -18.49 -48.49
N GLY A 727 -24.65 -18.45 -47.65
CA GLY A 727 -23.33 -19.00 -47.97
C GLY A 727 -23.41 -20.46 -48.42
N THR A 728 -22.88 -20.74 -49.63
CA THR A 728 -22.99 -22.06 -50.30
C THR A 728 -21.65 -22.74 -50.54
N GLN A 729 -20.52 -22.13 -50.17
CA GLN A 729 -19.18 -22.64 -50.44
C GLN A 729 -18.23 -22.34 -49.26
N GLY A 730 -17.17 -23.14 -49.14
CA GLY A 730 -16.07 -22.93 -48.18
C GLY A 730 -16.52 -22.95 -46.71
N ALA A 731 -15.80 -22.21 -45.86
CA ALA A 731 -16.06 -22.16 -44.41
C ALA A 731 -17.46 -21.58 -44.07
N LEU A 732 -18.07 -20.82 -44.97
CA LEU A 732 -19.42 -20.27 -44.80
C LEU A 732 -20.53 -21.34 -44.86
N LEU A 733 -20.36 -22.37 -45.70
CA LEU A 733 -21.31 -23.48 -45.78
C LEU A 733 -21.32 -24.28 -44.46
N ASP A 734 -20.13 -24.57 -43.95
CA ASP A 734 -19.94 -25.30 -42.69
C ASP A 734 -20.45 -24.48 -41.49
N LEU A 735 -20.20 -23.16 -41.49
CA LEU A 735 -20.69 -22.25 -40.45
C LEU A 735 -22.22 -22.25 -40.37
N ARG A 736 -22.91 -22.14 -41.50
CA ARG A 736 -24.39 -22.17 -41.55
C ARG A 736 -24.97 -23.47 -41.00
N GLY A 737 -24.29 -24.60 -41.22
CA GLY A 737 -24.71 -25.92 -40.73
C GLY A 737 -24.54 -26.11 -39.22
N HIS A 738 -23.76 -25.26 -38.55
CA HIS A 738 -23.44 -25.43 -37.13
C HIS A 738 -24.63 -25.02 -36.22
N PRO A 739 -25.04 -25.85 -35.22
CA PRO A 739 -26.22 -25.58 -34.39
C PRO A 739 -26.19 -24.25 -33.64
N LYS A 740 -25.02 -23.89 -33.08
CA LYS A 740 -24.82 -22.61 -32.39
C LYS A 740 -24.93 -21.42 -33.34
N ALA A 741 -24.42 -21.55 -34.58
CA ALA A 741 -24.50 -20.49 -35.58
C ALA A 741 -25.94 -20.28 -36.02
N LYS A 742 -26.71 -21.36 -36.23
CA LYS A 742 -28.14 -21.27 -36.56
C LYS A 742 -28.91 -20.46 -35.51
N THR A 743 -28.70 -20.77 -34.23
CA THR A 743 -29.31 -20.04 -33.11
C THR A 743 -28.96 -18.56 -33.16
N ALA A 744 -27.68 -18.23 -33.32
CA ALA A 744 -27.22 -16.86 -33.41
C ALA A 744 -27.79 -16.09 -34.61
N LEU A 745 -27.90 -16.74 -35.78
CA LEU A 745 -28.48 -16.12 -36.97
C LEU A 745 -29.98 -15.86 -36.80
N GLU A 746 -30.71 -16.72 -36.11
CA GLU A 746 -32.12 -16.51 -35.75
C GLU A 746 -32.27 -15.33 -34.77
N GLU A 747 -31.43 -15.27 -33.74
CA GLU A 747 -31.40 -14.16 -32.77
C GLU A 747 -31.04 -12.83 -33.45
N LEU A 748 -30.01 -12.79 -34.29
CA LEU A 748 -29.66 -11.58 -35.06
C LEU A 748 -30.78 -11.14 -36.01
N THR A 749 -31.57 -12.08 -36.55
CA THR A 749 -32.74 -11.73 -37.38
C THR A 749 -33.75 -10.94 -36.57
N LEU A 750 -34.15 -11.47 -35.42
CA LEU A 750 -35.09 -10.80 -34.52
C LEU A 750 -34.56 -9.45 -34.04
N LEU A 751 -33.27 -9.41 -33.68
CA LEU A 751 -32.63 -8.18 -33.23
C LEU A 751 -32.68 -7.08 -34.30
N PHE A 752 -32.36 -7.40 -35.55
CA PHE A 752 -32.35 -6.40 -36.64
C PHE A 752 -33.75 -5.92 -36.98
N ASP A 753 -34.77 -6.78 -36.92
CA ASP A 753 -36.16 -6.37 -37.10
C ASP A 753 -36.62 -5.41 -35.98
N PHE A 754 -36.24 -5.66 -34.72
CA PHE A 754 -36.52 -4.75 -33.60
C PHE A 754 -35.78 -3.42 -33.73
N LEU A 755 -34.49 -3.45 -34.11
CA LEU A 755 -33.70 -2.24 -34.28
C LEU A 755 -34.16 -1.38 -35.46
N GLU A 756 -34.67 -1.99 -36.54
CA GLU A 756 -35.32 -1.28 -37.63
C GLU A 756 -36.59 -0.57 -37.13
N ALA A 757 -37.45 -1.28 -36.39
CA ALA A 757 -38.66 -0.69 -35.81
C ALA A 757 -38.36 0.46 -34.81
N MET A 758 -37.20 0.42 -34.14
CA MET A 758 -36.74 1.46 -33.22
C MET A 758 -35.94 2.59 -33.91
N GLY A 759 -35.73 2.52 -35.23
CA GLY A 759 -34.93 3.49 -35.99
C GLY A 759 -33.48 3.57 -35.50
N ALA A 760 -32.87 2.42 -35.24
CA ALA A 760 -31.49 2.29 -34.76
C ALA A 760 -30.58 1.48 -35.70
N LEU A 761 -31.15 0.76 -36.68
CA LEU A 761 -30.42 -0.17 -37.55
C LEU A 761 -29.32 0.51 -38.39
N ASP A 762 -29.58 1.70 -38.92
CA ASP A 762 -28.69 2.43 -39.85
C ASP A 762 -27.32 2.82 -39.26
N ARG A 763 -27.15 2.68 -37.95
CA ARG A 763 -25.88 2.96 -37.26
C ARG A 763 -25.05 1.70 -37.02
N LEU A 764 -25.55 0.51 -37.38
CA LEU A 764 -24.90 -0.76 -37.09
C LEU A 764 -24.13 -1.31 -38.29
N SER A 765 -23.11 -2.12 -38.01
CA SER A 765 -22.41 -2.98 -38.96
C SER A 765 -22.24 -4.35 -38.35
N LEU A 766 -22.72 -5.39 -39.03
CA LEU A 766 -22.47 -6.78 -38.63
C LEU A 766 -21.03 -7.14 -39.05
N ASP A 767 -20.15 -7.33 -38.08
CA ASP A 767 -18.69 -7.41 -38.29
C ASP A 767 -18.11 -8.66 -37.62
N MET A 768 -17.65 -9.61 -38.44
CA MET A 768 -17.12 -10.91 -37.96
C MET A 768 -15.73 -10.79 -37.32
N SER A 769 -15.04 -9.66 -37.50
CA SER A 769 -13.75 -9.40 -36.82
C SER A 769 -13.94 -8.99 -35.36
N LEU A 770 -15.15 -8.57 -34.94
CA LEU A 770 -15.42 -8.21 -33.55
C LEU A 770 -15.41 -9.46 -32.66
N ALA A 771 -14.23 -9.75 -32.11
CA ALA A 771 -13.98 -10.82 -31.14
C ALA A 771 -13.65 -10.28 -29.74
N ARG A 772 -13.90 -8.99 -29.52
CA ARG A 772 -13.55 -8.24 -28.31
C ARG A 772 -14.64 -8.41 -27.25
N GLY A 773 -14.22 -8.68 -26.01
CA GLY A 773 -15.17 -8.78 -24.90
C GLY A 773 -14.57 -9.48 -23.69
N LEU A 774 -15.18 -9.22 -22.53
CA LEU A 774 -14.82 -9.92 -21.30
C LEU A 774 -15.30 -11.38 -21.41
N ASP A 775 -14.58 -12.30 -20.77
CA ASP A 775 -14.80 -13.76 -20.87
C ASP A 775 -16.23 -14.22 -20.51
N TYR A 776 -17.04 -13.33 -19.93
CA TYR A 776 -18.39 -13.61 -19.47
C TYR A 776 -19.50 -13.40 -20.51
N TYR A 777 -19.21 -12.90 -21.72
CA TYR A 777 -20.24 -12.75 -22.75
C TYR A 777 -20.71 -14.10 -23.33
N THR A 778 -22.00 -14.19 -23.60
CA THR A 778 -22.73 -15.42 -23.95
C THR A 778 -23.58 -15.28 -25.21
N GLY A 779 -24.00 -14.04 -25.54
CA GLY A 779 -24.83 -13.74 -26.71
C GLY A 779 -24.24 -12.63 -27.58
N VAL A 780 -25.07 -11.63 -27.92
CA VAL A 780 -24.63 -10.45 -28.69
C VAL A 780 -23.48 -9.72 -28.01
N ILE A 781 -22.58 -9.18 -28.82
CA ILE A 781 -21.48 -8.30 -28.42
C ILE A 781 -21.43 -7.12 -29.38
N TYR A 782 -21.17 -5.93 -28.86
CA TYR A 782 -21.12 -4.72 -29.68
C TYR A 782 -20.10 -3.71 -29.18
N GLU A 783 -19.54 -2.96 -30.12
CA GLU A 783 -18.52 -1.94 -29.90
C GLU A 783 -18.81 -0.74 -30.80
N ALA A 784 -18.92 0.46 -30.22
CA ALA A 784 -19.09 1.69 -30.96
C ALA A 784 -17.73 2.35 -31.23
N VAL A 785 -17.51 2.78 -32.47
CA VAL A 785 -16.31 3.47 -32.94
C VAL A 785 -16.68 4.73 -33.69
N LEU A 786 -15.82 5.75 -33.64
CA LEU A 786 -16.00 6.99 -34.41
C LEU A 786 -15.50 6.80 -35.84
N LEU A 787 -16.24 7.35 -36.80
CA LEU A 787 -15.85 7.38 -38.21
C LEU A 787 -14.91 8.57 -38.45
N GLY A 788 -13.84 8.36 -39.24
CA GLY A 788 -12.88 9.41 -39.60
C GLY A 788 -11.88 9.83 -38.51
N GLY A 789 -11.86 9.16 -37.34
CA GLY A 789 -10.94 9.45 -36.24
C GLY A 789 -10.27 8.20 -35.67
N ASN A 790 -8.99 8.31 -35.28
CA ASN A 790 -8.23 7.19 -34.70
C ASN A 790 -8.30 7.17 -33.16
N VAL A 791 -9.53 7.18 -32.63
CA VAL A 791 -9.80 7.39 -31.18
C VAL A 791 -10.00 6.06 -30.42
N GLY A 792 -10.17 4.94 -31.14
CA GLY A 792 -10.57 3.65 -30.57
C GLY A 792 -12.05 3.64 -30.14
N SER A 793 -12.48 2.56 -29.47
CA SER A 793 -13.88 2.40 -29.07
C SER A 793 -14.38 3.43 -28.04
N ILE A 794 -15.62 3.88 -28.19
CA ILE A 794 -16.25 4.88 -27.32
C ILE A 794 -17.40 4.31 -26.49
N ALA A 795 -17.88 3.12 -26.82
CA ALA A 795 -18.82 2.34 -26.01
C ALA A 795 -18.68 0.85 -26.36
N ALA A 796 -18.97 -0.03 -25.41
CA ALA A 796 -18.98 -1.47 -25.65
C ALA A 796 -19.97 -2.17 -24.71
N GLY A 797 -20.47 -3.32 -25.11
CA GLY A 797 -21.42 -4.09 -24.32
C GLY A 797 -21.74 -5.45 -24.92
N GLY A 798 -22.70 -6.13 -24.29
CA GLY A 798 -23.14 -7.45 -24.73
C GLY A 798 -23.99 -8.18 -23.69
N ARG A 799 -24.40 -9.39 -24.04
CA ARG A 799 -25.22 -10.30 -23.22
C ARG A 799 -24.36 -11.27 -22.40
N TYR A 800 -24.62 -11.42 -21.11
CA TYR A 800 -23.81 -12.16 -20.14
C TYR A 800 -24.64 -12.99 -19.14
N ASP A 801 -25.34 -14.01 -19.63
CA ASP A 801 -26.42 -14.65 -18.88
C ASP A 801 -25.99 -15.45 -17.62
N HIS A 802 -24.74 -15.89 -17.55
CA HIS A 802 -24.24 -16.75 -16.46
C HIS A 802 -23.50 -15.98 -15.36
N LEU A 803 -23.23 -14.67 -15.54
CA LEU A 803 -22.39 -13.94 -14.58
C LEU A 803 -23.08 -13.77 -13.23
N VAL A 804 -24.37 -13.47 -13.23
CA VAL A 804 -25.17 -13.38 -11.99
C VAL A 804 -25.31 -14.75 -11.32
N GLY A 805 -25.54 -15.79 -12.13
CA GLY A 805 -25.65 -17.18 -11.64
C GLY A 805 -24.38 -17.69 -10.97
N SER A 806 -23.21 -17.18 -11.38
CA SER A 806 -21.93 -17.49 -10.74
C SER A 806 -21.81 -17.01 -9.29
N PHE A 807 -22.73 -16.15 -8.82
CA PHE A 807 -22.86 -15.70 -7.43
C PHE A 807 -24.11 -16.27 -6.73
N ALA A 808 -25.24 -16.37 -7.45
CA ALA A 808 -26.54 -16.74 -6.88
C ALA A 808 -26.87 -18.25 -6.95
N GLY A 809 -26.09 -19.04 -7.71
CA GLY A 809 -26.40 -20.45 -8.01
C GLY A 809 -27.57 -20.65 -8.98
N LYS A 810 -28.21 -19.57 -9.43
CA LYS A 810 -29.29 -19.55 -10.43
C LYS A 810 -28.99 -18.47 -11.47
N ASP A 811 -29.03 -18.86 -12.74
CA ASP A 811 -28.82 -17.92 -13.84
C ASP A 811 -29.91 -16.85 -13.89
N ILE A 812 -29.47 -15.60 -14.03
CA ILE A 812 -30.31 -14.43 -14.28
C ILE A 812 -29.73 -13.80 -15.56
N PRO A 813 -30.41 -13.97 -16.71
CA PRO A 813 -29.97 -13.40 -17.98
C PRO A 813 -29.79 -11.88 -17.86
N ALA A 814 -28.75 -11.36 -18.50
CA ALA A 814 -28.43 -9.94 -18.42
C ALA A 814 -27.76 -9.43 -19.69
N VAL A 815 -28.06 -8.20 -20.06
CA VAL A 815 -27.44 -7.50 -21.19
C VAL A 815 -27.22 -6.04 -20.82
N GLY A 816 -26.12 -5.46 -21.27
CA GLY A 816 -25.83 -4.06 -20.97
C GLY A 816 -24.71 -3.46 -21.80
N VAL A 817 -24.54 -2.15 -21.62
CA VAL A 817 -23.57 -1.31 -22.33
C VAL A 817 -22.84 -0.40 -21.35
N SER A 818 -21.56 -0.19 -21.60
CA SER A 818 -20.72 0.77 -20.90
C SER A 818 -20.25 1.85 -21.88
N ILE A 819 -20.51 3.12 -21.55
CA ILE A 819 -19.99 4.26 -22.32
C ILE A 819 -18.57 4.60 -21.83
N GLY A 820 -17.61 4.59 -22.75
CA GLY A 820 -16.21 4.97 -22.55
C GLY A 820 -16.06 6.48 -22.40
N ILE A 821 -16.59 7.03 -21.31
CA ILE A 821 -16.85 8.46 -21.16
C ILE A 821 -15.59 9.33 -21.21
N GLU A 822 -14.41 8.82 -20.86
CA GLU A 822 -13.15 9.59 -20.92
C GLU A 822 -12.76 9.99 -22.34
N ARG A 823 -13.02 9.11 -23.33
CA ARG A 823 -12.72 9.39 -24.75
C ARG A 823 -13.71 10.40 -25.31
N VAL A 824 -15.00 10.20 -25.02
CA VAL A 824 -16.08 11.14 -25.34
C VAL A 824 -15.77 12.53 -24.77
N TYR A 825 -15.40 12.56 -23.49
CA TYR A 825 -15.04 13.79 -22.79
C TYR A 825 -13.86 14.51 -23.45
N ALA A 826 -12.79 13.79 -23.82
CA ALA A 826 -11.62 14.39 -24.48
C ALA A 826 -11.96 15.05 -25.83
N ILE A 827 -12.90 14.46 -26.59
CA ILE A 827 -13.37 15.02 -27.86
C ILE A 827 -14.18 16.30 -27.62
N ILE A 828 -15.12 16.27 -26.68
CA ILE A 828 -15.96 17.42 -26.35
C ILE A 828 -15.10 18.56 -25.78
N GLU A 829 -14.15 18.25 -24.90
CA GLU A 829 -13.20 19.23 -24.37
C GLU A 829 -12.37 19.88 -25.49
N ALA A 830 -11.89 19.10 -26.46
CA ALA A 830 -11.15 19.64 -27.60
C ALA A 830 -12.01 20.58 -28.46
N LYS A 831 -13.24 20.16 -28.81
CA LYS A 831 -14.19 20.98 -29.58
C LYS A 831 -14.51 22.30 -28.88
N LEU A 832 -14.82 22.26 -27.58
CA LEU A 832 -15.14 23.46 -26.80
C LEU A 832 -13.94 24.39 -26.64
N LYS A 833 -12.72 23.85 -26.51
CA LYS A 833 -11.49 24.67 -26.47
C LYS A 833 -11.21 25.36 -27.80
N GLU A 834 -11.42 24.67 -28.92
CA GLU A 834 -11.30 25.26 -30.26
C GLU A 834 -12.34 26.36 -30.48
N GLU A 835 -13.59 26.13 -30.07
CA GLU A 835 -14.65 27.13 -30.13
C GLU A 835 -14.37 28.36 -29.24
N ALA A 836 -13.88 28.15 -28.02
CA ALA A 836 -13.48 29.24 -27.12
C ALA A 836 -12.36 30.08 -27.72
N GLN A 837 -11.37 29.45 -28.37
CA GLN A 837 -10.31 30.16 -29.08
C GLN A 837 -10.83 30.96 -30.28
N ARG A 838 -11.79 30.39 -31.03
CA ARG A 838 -12.38 31.04 -32.21
C ARG A 838 -13.27 32.22 -31.85
N THR A 839 -14.06 32.12 -30.79
CA THR A 839 -15.05 33.13 -30.38
C THR A 839 -14.49 34.15 -29.37
N GLY A 840 -13.40 33.81 -28.68
CA GLY A 840 -12.86 34.62 -27.59
C GLY A 840 -13.66 34.53 -26.29
N VAL A 841 -14.69 33.68 -26.22
CA VAL A 841 -15.52 33.45 -25.03
C VAL A 841 -14.93 32.30 -24.22
N PRO A 842 -14.57 32.49 -22.94
CA PRO A 842 -13.98 31.42 -22.14
C PRO A 842 -15.01 30.32 -21.80
N ILE A 843 -14.52 29.09 -21.62
CA ILE A 843 -15.31 28.00 -21.08
C ILE A 843 -15.62 28.33 -19.62
N ARG A 844 -16.91 28.52 -19.32
CA ARG A 844 -17.35 28.89 -17.98
C ARG A 844 -17.18 27.72 -17.02
N SER A 845 -16.54 27.97 -15.87
CA SER A 845 -16.40 27.01 -14.78
C SER A 845 -17.51 27.13 -13.72
N THR A 846 -18.34 28.17 -13.81
CA THR A 846 -19.45 28.44 -12.88
C THR A 846 -20.75 28.73 -13.62
N ASP A 847 -21.86 28.46 -12.95
CA ASP A 847 -23.23 28.78 -13.43
C ASP A 847 -23.68 30.19 -13.07
N THR A 848 -22.77 31.07 -12.62
CA THR A 848 -23.10 32.41 -12.13
C THR A 848 -23.73 33.25 -13.23
N GLN A 849 -25.00 33.60 -13.04
CA GLN A 849 -25.79 34.39 -13.98
C GLN A 849 -25.58 35.89 -13.74
N VAL A 850 -25.39 36.30 -12.48
CA VAL A 850 -25.35 37.72 -12.11
C VAL A 850 -24.20 38.03 -11.15
N LEU A 851 -23.38 39.03 -11.47
CA LEU A 851 -22.44 39.62 -10.52
C LEU A 851 -23.04 40.88 -9.90
N VAL A 852 -23.22 40.89 -8.58
CA VAL A 852 -23.68 42.06 -7.83
C VAL A 852 -22.49 42.94 -7.46
N CYS A 853 -22.50 44.14 -8.00
CA CYS A 853 -21.44 45.12 -7.90
C CYS A 853 -21.94 46.42 -7.29
N SER A 854 -21.03 47.15 -6.65
CA SER A 854 -21.32 48.50 -6.21
C SER A 854 -20.17 49.45 -6.47
N ILE A 855 -20.48 50.74 -6.49
CA ILE A 855 -19.53 51.84 -6.70
C ILE A 855 -19.63 52.77 -5.48
N GLY A 856 -18.50 53.05 -4.83
CA GLY A 856 -18.45 53.86 -3.61
C GLY A 856 -18.06 53.07 -2.37
N ASN A 857 -18.15 53.72 -1.20
CA ASN A 857 -17.67 53.18 0.07
C ASN A 857 -18.84 52.72 0.96
N GLY A 858 -18.64 51.67 1.76
CA GLY A 858 -19.61 51.24 2.78
C GLY A 858 -20.83 50.47 2.24
N LEU A 859 -20.86 50.14 0.94
CA LEU A 859 -21.99 49.46 0.29
C LEU A 859 -21.93 47.92 0.35
N GLN A 860 -20.97 47.35 1.08
CA GLN A 860 -20.80 45.89 1.17
C GLN A 860 -22.06 45.19 1.70
N LYS A 861 -22.65 45.71 2.78
CA LYS A 861 -23.89 45.16 3.35
C LYS A 861 -25.01 45.14 2.30
N LYS A 862 -25.14 46.22 1.52
CA LYS A 862 -26.16 46.32 0.48
C LYS A 862 -25.91 45.33 -0.68
N ARG A 863 -24.65 45.11 -1.09
CA ARG A 863 -24.31 44.05 -2.08
C ARG A 863 -24.74 42.68 -1.59
N MET A 864 -24.51 42.38 -0.31
CA MET A 864 -24.92 41.12 0.29
C MET A 864 -26.45 40.99 0.35
N GLU A 865 -27.18 42.06 0.68
CA GLU A 865 -28.66 42.07 0.67
C GLU A 865 -29.22 41.80 -0.74
N VAL A 866 -28.67 42.45 -1.77
CA VAL A 866 -29.09 42.29 -3.17
C VAL A 866 -28.74 40.88 -3.68
N ALA A 867 -27.54 40.37 -3.38
CA ALA A 867 -27.18 38.99 -3.71
C ALA A 867 -28.10 37.98 -3.00
N ASN A 868 -28.44 38.20 -1.73
CA ASN A 868 -29.38 37.36 -1.01
C ASN A 868 -30.79 37.40 -1.61
N LEU A 869 -31.24 38.55 -2.12
CA LEU A 869 -32.51 38.66 -2.85
C LEU A 869 -32.50 37.77 -4.10
N LEU A 870 -31.42 37.80 -4.87
CA LEU A 870 -31.25 36.97 -6.08
C LEU A 870 -31.16 35.47 -5.72
N TRP A 871 -30.36 35.11 -4.71
CA TRP A 871 -30.27 33.72 -4.23
C TRP A 871 -31.60 33.18 -3.70
N SER A 872 -32.35 34.00 -2.94
CA SER A 872 -33.69 33.62 -2.44
C SER A 872 -34.68 33.38 -3.58
N ALA A 873 -34.43 33.96 -4.76
CA ALA A 873 -35.19 33.73 -5.97
C ALA A 873 -34.64 32.61 -6.88
N GLY A 874 -33.61 31.89 -6.44
CA GLY A 874 -32.98 30.81 -7.20
C GLY A 874 -32.11 31.29 -8.38
N VAL A 875 -31.73 32.57 -8.41
CA VAL A 875 -30.80 33.10 -9.41
C VAL A 875 -29.38 32.86 -8.92
N ALA A 876 -28.54 32.25 -9.76
CA ALA A 876 -27.13 32.04 -9.45
C ALA A 876 -26.40 33.38 -9.50
N SER A 877 -26.04 33.94 -8.35
CA SER A 877 -25.37 35.24 -8.26
C SER A 877 -24.12 35.22 -7.38
N GLU A 878 -23.23 36.19 -7.58
CA GLU A 878 -22.02 36.39 -6.78
C GLU A 878 -21.82 37.87 -6.43
N PHE A 879 -20.92 38.16 -5.48
CA PHE A 879 -20.44 39.51 -5.20
C PHE A 879 -18.98 39.48 -4.74
N GLY A 880 -18.24 40.57 -4.97
CA GLY A 880 -16.84 40.68 -4.53
C GLY A 880 -16.68 40.84 -3.01
N PHE A 881 -15.71 40.13 -2.43
CA PHE A 881 -15.46 40.11 -0.97
C PHE A 881 -14.68 41.31 -0.44
N LYS A 882 -14.12 42.17 -1.32
CA LYS A 882 -13.49 43.43 -0.90
C LYS A 882 -14.59 44.38 -0.40
N PRO A 883 -14.43 45.11 0.71
CA PRO A 883 -15.44 46.07 1.17
C PRO A 883 -15.81 47.11 0.10
N ASN A 884 -14.79 47.71 -0.53
CA ASN A 884 -14.93 48.74 -1.56
C ASN A 884 -14.17 48.29 -2.83
N PRO A 885 -14.75 47.41 -3.65
CA PRO A 885 -14.11 46.92 -4.86
C PRO A 885 -14.08 48.01 -5.94
N LYS A 886 -12.98 48.07 -6.71
CA LYS A 886 -12.91 48.98 -7.86
C LYS A 886 -13.79 48.46 -9.00
N MET A 887 -14.41 49.36 -9.76
CA MET A 887 -15.28 48.96 -10.87
C MET A 887 -14.52 48.17 -11.96
N GLY A 888 -13.28 48.57 -12.27
CA GLY A 888 -12.44 47.83 -13.22
C GLY A 888 -12.19 46.38 -12.81
N ASP A 889 -11.85 46.14 -11.53
CA ASP A 889 -11.67 44.78 -10.99
C ASP A 889 -12.95 43.94 -11.14
N GLN A 890 -14.12 44.55 -10.91
CA GLN A 890 -15.41 43.87 -10.99
C GLN A 890 -15.80 43.50 -12.43
N ILE A 891 -15.56 44.42 -13.38
CA ILE A 891 -15.78 44.15 -14.82
C ILE A 891 -14.83 43.05 -15.30
N ASN A 892 -13.55 43.13 -14.95
CA ASN A 892 -12.57 42.12 -15.33
C ASN A 892 -12.95 40.74 -14.77
N TYR A 893 -13.40 40.68 -13.51
CA TYR A 893 -13.88 39.45 -12.91
C TYR A 893 -15.09 38.85 -13.67
N ALA A 894 -16.06 39.69 -14.05
CA ALA A 894 -17.20 39.25 -14.85
C ALA A 894 -16.77 38.74 -16.24
N LEU A 895 -15.82 39.40 -16.90
CA LEU A 895 -15.30 38.99 -18.21
C LEU A 895 -14.50 37.69 -18.14
N GLU A 896 -13.58 37.56 -17.18
CA GLU A 896 -12.79 36.34 -16.98
C GLU A 896 -13.66 35.13 -16.60
N GLY A 897 -14.71 35.35 -15.79
CA GLY A 897 -15.67 34.32 -15.40
C GLY A 897 -16.77 34.05 -16.45
N GLY A 898 -16.87 34.85 -17.51
CA GLY A 898 -17.96 34.75 -18.50
C GLY A 898 -19.35 34.98 -17.89
N ILE A 899 -19.47 35.85 -16.88
CA ILE A 899 -20.74 36.16 -16.21
C ILE A 899 -21.59 37.06 -17.13
N PRO A 900 -22.82 36.66 -17.49
CA PRO A 900 -23.59 37.36 -18.53
C PRO A 900 -24.16 38.71 -18.08
N TYR A 901 -24.51 38.85 -16.79
CA TYR A 901 -25.13 40.08 -16.28
C TYR A 901 -24.40 40.63 -15.05
N MET A 902 -24.34 41.96 -14.95
CA MET A 902 -23.91 42.64 -13.72
C MET A 902 -25.06 43.49 -13.18
N VAL A 903 -25.28 43.45 -11.86
CA VAL A 903 -26.18 44.36 -11.15
C VAL A 903 -25.34 45.42 -10.47
N LEU A 904 -25.50 46.68 -10.86
CA LEU A 904 -24.67 47.81 -10.44
C LEU A 904 -25.50 48.81 -9.64
N PHE A 905 -24.94 49.31 -8.53
CA PHE A 905 -25.53 50.43 -7.80
C PHE A 905 -24.47 51.24 -7.02
N GLY A 906 -24.66 52.55 -6.93
CA GLY A 906 -23.95 53.44 -6.02
C GLY A 906 -24.88 54.00 -4.94
N GLU A 907 -24.44 55.05 -4.26
CA GLU A 907 -25.25 55.74 -3.24
C GLU A 907 -26.54 56.32 -3.83
N ASP A 908 -26.47 56.89 -5.04
CA ASP A 908 -27.62 57.49 -5.74
C ASP A 908 -28.69 56.46 -6.13
N GLU A 909 -28.30 55.32 -6.70
CA GLU A 909 -29.24 54.26 -7.06
C GLU A 909 -29.93 53.69 -5.81
N ILE A 910 -29.18 53.49 -4.72
CA ILE A 910 -29.76 53.01 -3.46
C ILE A 910 -30.71 54.04 -2.84
N ALA A 911 -30.37 55.33 -2.88
CA ALA A 911 -31.26 56.40 -2.40
C ALA A 911 -32.58 56.45 -3.18
N ASN A 912 -32.53 56.14 -4.48
CA ASN A 912 -33.71 56.12 -5.36
C ASN A 912 -34.44 54.75 -5.39
N GLY A 913 -33.96 53.75 -4.64
CA GLY A 913 -34.55 52.41 -4.63
C GLY A 913 -34.39 51.65 -5.95
N THR A 914 -33.40 52.00 -6.78
CA THR A 914 -33.15 51.41 -8.10
C THR A 914 -31.81 50.68 -8.16
N VAL A 915 -31.62 49.89 -9.21
CA VAL A 915 -30.35 49.27 -9.59
C VAL A 915 -30.21 49.28 -11.12
N LYS A 916 -28.99 49.17 -11.63
CA LYS A 916 -28.72 49.04 -13.07
C LYS A 916 -28.34 47.60 -13.39
N ILE A 917 -28.98 47.01 -14.39
CA ILE A 917 -28.59 45.71 -14.95
C ILE A 917 -27.79 45.98 -16.21
N LYS A 918 -26.55 45.48 -16.26
CA LYS A 918 -25.66 45.55 -17.41
C LYS A 918 -25.58 44.19 -18.08
N ASP A 919 -25.86 44.14 -19.38
CA ASP A 919 -25.61 42.99 -20.24
C ASP A 919 -24.14 43.02 -20.71
N MET A 920 -23.39 41.96 -20.44
CA MET A 920 -21.96 41.90 -20.74
C MET A 920 -21.67 41.57 -22.21
N ALA A 921 -22.61 40.92 -22.92
CA ALA A 921 -22.50 40.61 -24.33
C ALA A 921 -22.91 41.83 -25.19
N GLU A 922 -24.11 42.36 -24.96
CA GLU A 922 -24.66 43.49 -25.72
C GLU A 922 -24.11 44.86 -25.27
N ARG A 923 -23.47 44.90 -24.10
CA ARG A 923 -22.93 46.13 -23.47
C ARG A 923 -23.99 47.21 -23.22
N THR A 924 -25.25 46.81 -23.11
CA THR A 924 -26.38 47.69 -22.78
C THR A 924 -26.65 47.72 -21.28
N GLU A 925 -27.23 48.81 -20.79
CA GLU A 925 -27.62 48.99 -19.39
C GLU A 925 -29.08 49.41 -19.29
N VAL A 926 -29.82 48.80 -18.36
CA VAL A 926 -31.21 49.15 -18.05
C VAL A 926 -31.33 49.42 -16.56
N THR A 927 -32.02 50.51 -16.20
CA THR A 927 -32.31 50.83 -14.79
C THR A 927 -33.67 50.26 -14.41
N VAL A 928 -33.72 49.54 -13.28
CA VAL A 928 -34.94 48.91 -12.76
C VAL A 928 -35.12 49.26 -11.28
N GLY A 929 -36.36 49.20 -10.80
CA GLY A 929 -36.63 49.25 -9.36
C GLY A 929 -36.06 48.00 -8.66
N LEU A 930 -35.57 48.16 -7.44
CA LEU A 930 -35.03 47.02 -6.67
C LEU A 930 -36.09 45.92 -6.45
N SER A 931 -37.37 46.28 -6.38
CA SER A 931 -38.50 45.35 -6.31
C SER A 931 -38.66 44.48 -7.56
N ASP A 932 -38.30 45.00 -8.73
CA ASP A 932 -38.51 44.36 -10.03
C ASP A 932 -37.27 43.61 -10.53
N LEU A 933 -36.14 43.77 -9.85
CA LEU A 933 -34.84 43.20 -10.21
C LEU A 933 -34.92 41.70 -10.54
N VAL A 934 -35.56 40.92 -9.68
CA VAL A 934 -35.66 39.46 -9.86
C VAL A 934 -36.45 39.10 -11.13
N ALA A 935 -37.54 39.83 -11.39
CA ALA A 935 -38.39 39.59 -12.56
C ALA A 935 -37.66 39.91 -13.86
N GLU A 936 -36.96 41.06 -13.91
CA GLU A 936 -36.22 41.44 -15.12
C GLU A 936 -35.03 40.52 -15.38
N ILE A 937 -34.28 40.13 -14.34
CA ILE A 937 -33.17 39.16 -14.48
C ILE A 937 -33.67 37.80 -15.01
N ARG A 938 -34.81 37.28 -14.52
CA ARG A 938 -35.38 36.03 -15.04
C ARG A 938 -35.78 36.13 -16.50
N LYS A 939 -36.37 37.26 -16.90
CA LYS A 939 -36.74 37.53 -18.28
C LYS A 939 -35.51 37.59 -19.20
N LEU A 940 -34.41 38.18 -18.73
CA LEU A 940 -33.15 38.24 -19.47
C LEU A 940 -32.50 36.86 -19.59
N ILE A 941 -32.49 36.06 -18.53
CA ILE A 941 -31.92 34.70 -18.54
C ILE A 941 -32.69 33.71 -19.43
N GLN A 942 -34.01 33.91 -19.60
CA GLN A 942 -34.85 33.05 -20.42
C GLN A 942 -34.77 33.36 -21.93
N LYS A 943 -34.21 34.53 -22.28
CA LYS A 943 -34.02 34.98 -23.65
C LYS A 943 -32.75 34.36 -24.22
#